data_AF-A0A9D2N7T6-F1
#
_entry.id   AF-A0A9D2N7T6-F1
#
_cell.length_a   1.000
_cell.length_b   1.000
_cell.length_c   1.000
_cell.angle_alpha   90.00
_cell.angle_beta   90.00
_cell.angle_gamma   90.00
#
_symmetry.space_group_name_H-M   'P 1'
#
loop_
_entity.id
_entity.type
_entity.pdbx_description
1 polymer ?
#
loop_
_entity_poly.entity_id
_entity_poly.type
_entity_poly.pdbx_seq_one_letter_code
_entity_poly.pdbx_strand_id
1 'polypeptide(L)'
;MIYIIKKDGTKEGFDAQKIVRAVNKSARRILYTFSDEEISFICQFATEHAKALGKKEIPIADMHNIVEGALEKVNPAVAKSYRDYRNYKTDFIHMMDEVYTKSQSIRYIGDKSNANTDSALVATKRSLIFNELNKELYRKFFMNRNELQACKDGYIYIHDQSARLDTMNCCLFDVANVLKGGFEMGNVWYNEPKSLDTAFDVMGDIVLSTAAQQYGGFTVPEVDKILAPYAQKSYDHYVQEFLKYSDPSWEGREEKAVEYAMDKVRRECDQGWQGIEYKLNTVGSSRGDYPFVTVTLGLGTEMFEKMISISLLEVHKGGQGKKGHKKPVLFPKIVFLYDKAIHGPGGICEDVFEAGVDCSAKTMYPDWLSMSGEGYISSMYQKYGRVISPMGCRAFLSPWFERGGMEPADDEDKPVFVGRFNIGAVSLHLPMILAKARAENRDFHEVLDFYLEMIRDLHKRTYDYLGEMRASTNPLAYCEGGFYGGHLKPSDKIRPLLKAMTASFGITALNELQELYNGKSIAEDGQFALDTLKYINEKVNQYKKEDGILYAIYGTPAESLCGLQVEQFRKKYGIIRNVSDRPYVSNSFHCHVTEDLTPIQKQDLEGRFWELCNGGKIQYVRYPVGYNKGAIKTLIRRAMDLGYYEGVNLSLAYCDDCGHEELEMDVCPVCGSRNLTKIDRMNGYLSYSRVHGDTRLNEAKMAEIAERKSM
;
A
#
# COMPACT_ATOMS: atom_id res chain seq x y z
N MET A 1 50.56 -38.89 1.89
CA MET A 1 49.97 -37.61 2.30
C MET A 1 48.60 -37.51 1.65
N ILE A 2 47.55 -37.21 2.42
CA ILE A 2 46.17 -37.08 1.91
C ILE A 2 45.98 -35.65 1.41
N TYR A 3 45.40 -35.48 0.23
CA TYR A 3 45.03 -34.19 -0.34
C TYR A 3 43.52 -34.02 -0.38
N ILE A 4 43.05 -32.82 -0.07
CA ILE A 4 41.65 -32.42 -0.17
C ILE A 4 41.48 -31.61 -1.45
N ILE A 5 40.60 -32.09 -2.34
CA ILE A 5 40.23 -31.38 -3.56
C ILE A 5 39.17 -30.35 -3.19
N LYS A 6 39.51 -29.07 -3.32
CA LYS A 6 38.61 -27.93 -3.08
C LYS A 6 37.58 -27.81 -4.22
N LYS A 7 36.57 -26.96 -4.02
CA LYS A 7 35.51 -26.72 -5.00
C LYS A 7 36.02 -26.15 -6.33
N ASP A 8 37.13 -25.42 -6.31
CA ASP A 8 37.79 -24.84 -7.49
C ASP A 8 38.82 -25.78 -8.15
N GLY A 9 38.87 -27.06 -7.71
CA GLY A 9 39.80 -28.06 -8.23
C GLY A 9 41.21 -28.00 -7.64
N THR A 10 41.51 -27.03 -6.77
CA THR A 10 42.83 -26.94 -6.12
C THR A 10 43.04 -28.08 -5.13
N LYS A 11 44.28 -28.58 -5.04
CA LYS A 11 44.69 -29.65 -4.13
C LYS A 11 45.39 -29.05 -2.92
N GLU A 12 44.86 -29.36 -1.74
CA GLU A 12 45.44 -28.89 -0.48
C GLU A 12 45.75 -30.07 0.45
N GLY A 13 46.89 -30.04 1.16
CA GLY A 13 47.21 -31.07 2.14
C GLY A 13 46.17 -31.14 3.27
N PHE A 14 45.84 -32.34 3.73
CA PHE A 14 44.94 -32.52 4.89
C PHE A 14 45.56 -31.88 6.15
N ASP A 15 44.79 -30.99 6.78
CA ASP A 15 45.15 -30.30 8.02
C ASP A 15 43.96 -30.35 9.00
N ALA A 16 44.11 -31.10 10.08
CA ALA A 16 43.10 -31.23 11.12
C ALA A 16 42.77 -29.88 11.80
N GLN A 17 43.72 -28.94 11.86
CA GLN A 17 43.48 -27.62 12.44
C GLN A 17 42.46 -26.79 11.65
N LYS A 18 42.28 -27.07 10.35
CA LYS A 18 41.20 -26.45 9.55
C LYS A 18 39.82 -26.94 9.98
N ILE A 19 39.71 -28.20 10.38
CA ILE A 19 38.47 -28.77 10.92
C ILE A 19 38.14 -28.06 12.23
N VAL A 20 39.12 -27.94 13.14
CA VAL A 20 38.97 -27.21 14.41
C VAL A 20 38.45 -25.78 14.20
N ARG A 21 39.03 -25.03 13.24
CA ARG A 21 38.57 -23.67 12.92
C ARG A 21 37.14 -23.64 12.38
N ALA A 22 36.75 -24.61 11.56
CA ALA A 22 35.43 -24.69 10.94
C ALA A 22 34.33 -25.09 11.94
N VAL A 23 34.61 -26.06 12.81
CA VAL A 23 33.64 -26.51 13.83
C VAL A 23 33.45 -25.45 14.92
N ASN A 24 34.53 -24.79 15.37
CA ASN A 24 34.43 -23.70 16.35
C ASN A 24 33.64 -22.49 15.83
N LYS A 25 33.74 -22.17 14.54
CA LYS A 25 32.89 -21.14 13.92
C LYS A 25 31.40 -21.50 13.98
N SER A 26 31.07 -22.78 13.87
CA SER A 26 29.69 -23.27 13.90
C SER A 26 29.16 -23.38 15.33
N ALA A 27 30.01 -23.77 16.29
CA ALA A 27 29.70 -23.81 17.72
C ALA A 27 29.42 -22.42 18.30
N ARG A 28 30.24 -21.41 17.98
CA ARG A 28 30.04 -20.02 18.43
C ARG A 28 28.67 -19.43 18.06
N ARG A 29 28.09 -19.83 16.92
CA ARG A 29 26.78 -19.35 16.46
C ARG A 29 25.62 -19.82 17.31
N ILE A 30 25.79 -20.93 18.02
CA ILE A 30 24.81 -21.46 18.96
C ILE A 30 25.27 -21.30 20.41
N LEU A 31 26.24 -20.41 20.64
CA LEU A 31 26.83 -20.13 21.96
C LEU A 31 27.42 -21.38 22.65
N TYR A 32 27.97 -22.31 21.86
CA TYR A 32 28.66 -23.51 22.34
C TYR A 32 30.18 -23.36 22.24
N THR A 33 30.89 -23.86 23.25
CA THR A 33 32.35 -23.92 23.30
C THR A 33 32.76 -25.38 23.53
N PHE A 34 33.53 -25.95 22.62
CA PHE A 34 34.03 -27.30 22.76
C PHE A 34 35.10 -27.40 23.87
N SER A 35 35.14 -28.52 24.59
CA SER A 35 36.29 -28.89 25.42
C SER A 35 37.46 -29.38 24.56
N ASP A 36 38.66 -29.42 25.14
CA ASP A 36 39.85 -29.94 24.46
C ASP A 36 39.71 -31.44 24.10
N GLU A 37 38.96 -32.19 24.91
CA GLU A 37 38.64 -33.61 24.68
C GLU A 37 37.71 -33.78 23.48
N GLU A 38 36.67 -32.94 23.35
CA GLU A 38 35.75 -32.93 22.21
C GLU A 38 36.46 -32.54 20.91
N ILE A 39 37.32 -31.52 20.95
CA ILE A 39 38.13 -31.11 19.80
C ILE A 39 39.07 -32.25 19.37
N SER A 40 39.70 -32.92 20.34
CA SER A 40 40.59 -34.06 20.09
C SER A 40 39.83 -35.22 19.44
N PHE A 41 38.63 -35.53 19.94
CA PHE A 41 37.77 -36.55 19.36
C PHE A 41 37.37 -36.22 17.91
N ILE A 42 36.92 -34.99 17.64
CA ILE A 42 36.54 -34.56 16.28
C ILE A 42 37.72 -34.71 15.31
N CYS A 43 38.92 -34.30 15.73
CA CYS A 43 40.13 -34.42 14.92
C CYS A 43 40.52 -35.88 14.67
N GLN A 44 40.48 -36.72 15.70
CA GLN A 44 40.83 -38.13 15.60
C GLN A 44 39.83 -38.85 14.68
N PHE A 45 38.53 -38.67 14.93
CA PHE A 45 37.46 -39.27 14.13
C PHE A 45 37.61 -38.90 12.66
N ALA A 46 37.81 -37.61 12.35
CA ALA A 46 37.93 -37.14 10.98
C ALA A 46 39.22 -37.66 10.31
N THR A 47 40.32 -37.76 11.06
CA THR A 47 41.60 -38.27 10.54
C THR A 47 41.53 -39.76 10.25
N GLU A 48 40.94 -40.55 11.13
CA GLU A 48 40.77 -42.00 10.97
C GLU A 48 39.86 -42.31 9.78
N HIS A 49 38.71 -41.63 9.67
CA HIS A 49 37.77 -41.85 8.57
C HIS A 49 38.34 -41.36 7.22
N ALA A 50 39.10 -40.26 7.21
CA ALA A 50 39.80 -39.81 6.02
C ALA A 50 40.85 -40.83 5.53
N LYS A 51 41.59 -41.46 6.46
CA LYS A 51 42.55 -42.53 6.14
C LYS A 51 41.85 -43.82 5.69
N ALA A 52 40.74 -44.18 6.33
CA ALA A 52 39.97 -45.39 6.03
C ALA A 52 39.37 -45.40 4.63
N LEU A 53 39.13 -44.23 4.02
CA LEU A 53 38.70 -44.13 2.62
C LEU A 53 39.72 -44.68 1.61
N GLY A 54 40.99 -44.86 1.99
CA GLY A 54 42.04 -45.43 1.13
C GLY A 54 42.41 -44.57 -0.09
N LYS A 55 41.89 -43.35 -0.19
CA LYS A 55 42.11 -42.42 -1.31
C LYS A 55 43.23 -41.43 -0.98
N LYS A 56 44.14 -41.19 -1.93
CA LYS A 56 45.13 -40.11 -1.83
C LYS A 56 44.50 -38.72 -2.00
N GLU A 57 43.35 -38.65 -2.68
CA GLU A 57 42.62 -37.42 -2.95
C GLU A 57 41.16 -37.58 -2.50
N ILE A 58 40.73 -36.69 -1.61
CA ILE A 58 39.38 -36.72 -1.02
C ILE A 58 38.66 -35.44 -1.46
N PRO A 59 37.52 -35.52 -2.15
CA PRO A 59 36.67 -34.38 -2.43
C PRO A 59 36.24 -33.66 -1.14
N ILE A 60 36.21 -32.33 -1.15
CA ILE A 60 35.79 -31.54 0.02
C ILE A 60 34.37 -31.91 0.51
N ALA A 61 33.49 -32.39 -0.37
CA ALA A 61 32.15 -32.85 0.00
C ALA A 61 32.19 -34.09 0.92
N ASP A 62 33.07 -35.06 0.64
CA ASP A 62 33.25 -36.25 1.46
C ASP A 62 33.85 -35.88 2.83
N MET A 63 34.79 -34.93 2.84
CA MET A 63 35.37 -34.42 4.09
C MET A 63 34.33 -33.73 4.97
N HIS A 64 33.40 -32.96 4.37
CA HIS A 64 32.30 -32.36 5.12
C HIS A 64 31.38 -33.41 5.76
N ASN A 65 31.08 -34.50 5.05
CA ASN A 65 30.25 -35.59 5.59
C ASN A 65 30.95 -36.30 6.76
N ILE A 66 32.27 -36.49 6.68
CA ILE A 66 33.07 -37.04 7.78
C ILE A 66 33.01 -36.13 9.01
N VAL A 67 33.20 -34.81 8.82
CA VAL A 67 33.16 -33.83 9.92
C VAL A 67 31.76 -33.73 10.52
N GLU A 68 30.71 -33.79 9.71
CA GLU A 68 29.32 -33.83 10.18
C GLU A 68 29.05 -35.07 11.04
N GLY A 69 29.49 -36.25 10.60
CA GLY A 69 29.37 -37.49 11.38
C GLY A 69 30.13 -37.44 12.71
N ALA A 70 31.27 -36.73 12.77
CA ALA A 70 31.98 -36.47 14.02
C ALA A 70 31.17 -35.57 14.96
N LEU A 71 30.61 -34.48 14.42
CA LEU A 71 29.82 -33.52 15.18
C LEU A 71 28.51 -34.12 15.69
N GLU A 72 27.84 -34.98 14.93
CA GLU A 72 26.58 -35.62 15.35
C GLU A 72 26.79 -36.49 16.61
N LYS A 73 27.99 -37.08 16.76
CA LYS A 73 28.37 -37.87 17.94
C LYS A 73 28.76 -37.04 19.15
N VAL A 74 29.21 -35.80 18.93
CA VAL A 74 29.63 -34.89 20.01
C VAL A 74 28.47 -34.02 20.46
N ASN A 75 27.89 -33.26 19.53
CA ASN A 75 26.76 -32.38 19.79
C ASN A 75 25.91 -32.22 18.52
N PRO A 76 24.72 -32.87 18.45
CA PRO A 76 23.82 -32.80 17.31
C PRO A 76 23.38 -31.37 16.94
N ALA A 77 23.31 -30.45 17.90
CA ALA A 77 22.95 -29.06 17.62
C ALA A 77 24.07 -28.31 16.88
N VAL A 78 25.34 -28.58 17.20
CA VAL A 78 26.48 -28.02 16.44
C VAL A 78 26.58 -28.66 15.06
N ALA A 79 26.29 -29.96 14.94
CA ALA A 79 26.23 -30.66 13.65
C ALA A 79 25.17 -30.07 12.72
N LYS A 80 23.98 -29.79 13.26
CA LYS A 80 22.92 -29.06 12.55
C LYS A 80 23.37 -27.67 12.13
N SER A 81 23.97 -26.87 13.04
CA SER A 81 24.54 -25.54 12.72
C SER A 81 25.58 -25.58 11.59
N TYR A 82 26.46 -26.59 11.60
CA TYR A 82 27.48 -26.81 10.58
C TYR A 82 26.87 -27.17 9.21
N ARG A 83 25.88 -28.08 9.20
CA ARG A 83 25.08 -28.43 8.01
C ARG A 83 24.36 -27.22 7.44
N ASP A 84 23.63 -26.51 8.29
CA ASP A 84 22.81 -25.37 7.91
C ASP A 84 23.68 -24.29 7.26
N TYR A 85 24.92 -24.06 7.74
CA TYR A 85 25.85 -23.13 7.11
C TYR A 85 26.41 -23.59 5.75
N ARG A 86 26.67 -24.89 5.60
CA ARG A 86 27.14 -25.46 4.33
C ARG A 86 26.03 -25.36 3.27
N ASN A 87 24.81 -25.74 3.65
CA ASN A 87 23.64 -25.66 2.78
C ASN A 87 23.30 -24.20 2.49
N TYR A 88 23.41 -23.31 3.47
CA TYR A 88 23.25 -21.86 3.29
C TYR A 88 24.08 -21.32 2.13
N LYS A 89 25.34 -21.73 1.97
CA LYS A 89 26.17 -21.26 0.84
C LYS A 89 25.69 -21.76 -0.52
N THR A 90 25.22 -23.01 -0.59
CA THR A 90 24.72 -23.58 -1.85
C THR A 90 23.35 -23.00 -2.20
N ASP A 91 22.45 -22.91 -1.22
CA ASP A 91 21.12 -22.32 -1.35
C ASP A 91 21.20 -20.84 -1.72
N PHE A 92 22.14 -20.10 -1.14
CA PHE A 92 22.36 -18.70 -1.49
C PHE A 92 22.84 -18.54 -2.93
N ILE A 93 23.64 -19.47 -3.46
CA ILE A 93 24.04 -19.46 -4.88
C ILE A 93 22.81 -19.68 -5.78
N HIS A 94 21.95 -20.65 -5.46
CA HIS A 94 20.71 -20.86 -6.23
C HIS A 94 19.78 -19.64 -6.17
N MET A 95 19.62 -19.05 -4.99
CA MET A 95 18.86 -17.81 -4.81
C MET A 95 19.45 -16.67 -5.65
N MET A 96 20.79 -16.51 -5.67
CA MET A 96 21.44 -15.50 -6.50
C MET A 96 21.28 -15.76 -8.00
N ASP A 97 21.24 -17.02 -8.43
CA ASP A 97 21.01 -17.40 -9.82
C ASP A 97 19.57 -17.08 -10.27
N GLU A 98 18.58 -17.31 -9.40
CA GLU A 98 17.18 -16.90 -9.63
C GLU A 98 17.06 -15.37 -9.73
N VAL A 99 17.64 -14.64 -8.77
CA VAL A 99 17.68 -13.18 -8.78
C VAL A 99 18.38 -12.67 -10.05
N TYR A 100 19.49 -13.29 -10.45
CA TYR A 100 20.21 -12.92 -11.67
C TYR A 100 19.35 -13.13 -12.91
N THR A 101 18.70 -14.29 -13.04
CA THR A 101 17.81 -14.62 -14.16
C THR A 101 16.65 -13.62 -14.25
N LYS A 102 16.00 -13.33 -13.12
CA LYS A 102 14.91 -12.35 -13.07
C LYS A 102 15.42 -10.94 -13.40
N SER A 103 16.62 -10.58 -12.95
CA SER A 103 17.24 -9.30 -13.28
C SER A 103 17.46 -9.11 -14.79
N GLN A 104 17.79 -10.18 -15.53
CA GLN A 104 17.90 -10.12 -16.99
C GLN A 104 16.53 -9.88 -17.63
N SER A 105 15.50 -10.59 -17.18
CA SER A 105 14.12 -10.36 -17.64
C SER A 105 13.66 -8.92 -17.41
N ILE A 106 13.88 -8.35 -16.22
CA ILE A 106 13.56 -6.95 -15.91
C ILE A 106 14.32 -5.99 -16.83
N ARG A 107 15.60 -6.27 -17.11
CA ARG A 107 16.43 -5.39 -17.95
C ARG A 107 15.95 -5.33 -19.40
N TYR A 108 15.56 -6.46 -19.98
CA TYR A 108 15.26 -6.57 -21.42
C TYR A 108 13.77 -6.57 -21.76
N ILE A 109 12.91 -7.11 -20.89
CA ILE A 109 11.46 -7.28 -21.15
C ILE A 109 10.63 -6.26 -20.36
N GLY A 110 11.10 -5.85 -19.17
CA GLY A 110 10.36 -4.96 -18.26
C GLY A 110 9.46 -5.71 -17.27
N ASP A 111 8.74 -4.96 -16.43
CA ASP A 111 7.80 -5.45 -15.41
C ASP A 111 6.52 -4.60 -15.41
N LYS A 112 5.34 -5.25 -15.36
CA LYS A 112 4.00 -4.63 -15.36
C LYS A 112 3.15 -5.08 -14.15
N SER A 113 3.78 -5.52 -13.06
CA SER A 113 3.09 -6.01 -11.86
C SER A 113 2.50 -4.89 -10.99
N ASN A 114 3.07 -3.69 -11.08
CA ASN A 114 2.61 -2.46 -10.43
C ASN A 114 2.39 -1.37 -11.49
N ALA A 115 1.18 -0.85 -11.58
CA ALA A 115 0.78 0.12 -12.59
C ALA A 115 1.44 1.50 -12.42
N ASN A 116 1.97 1.80 -11.24
CA ASN A 116 2.68 3.04 -10.91
C ASN A 116 4.18 2.99 -11.24
N THR A 117 4.67 1.88 -11.78
CA THR A 117 6.09 1.65 -12.04
C THR A 117 6.39 1.74 -13.54
N ASP A 118 7.32 2.64 -13.92
CA ASP A 118 7.82 2.69 -15.30
C ASP A 118 9.09 1.85 -15.46
N SER A 119 8.92 0.57 -15.81
CA SER A 119 10.01 -0.40 -15.89
C SER A 119 11.03 -0.13 -17.00
N ALA A 120 10.81 0.87 -17.87
CA ALA A 120 11.82 1.30 -18.83
C ALA A 120 12.94 2.13 -18.18
N LEU A 121 12.65 2.85 -17.08
CA LEU A 121 13.59 3.77 -16.44
C LEU A 121 14.73 3.04 -15.71
N VAL A 122 15.94 3.60 -15.77
CA VAL A 122 17.14 3.03 -15.12
C VAL A 122 16.97 2.98 -13.59
N ALA A 123 16.42 4.03 -12.98
CA ALA A 123 16.16 4.08 -11.54
C ALA A 123 15.22 2.96 -11.12
N THR A 124 14.11 2.79 -11.84
CA THR A 124 13.13 1.73 -11.62
C THR A 124 13.74 0.34 -11.77
N LYS A 125 14.53 0.08 -12.82
CA LYS A 125 15.19 -1.22 -13.00
C LYS A 125 16.11 -1.57 -11.83
N ARG A 126 16.82 -0.60 -11.25
CA ARG A 126 17.67 -0.84 -10.06
C ARG A 126 16.84 -1.29 -8.86
N SER A 127 15.74 -0.58 -8.58
CA SER A 127 14.87 -0.91 -7.44
C SER A 127 14.16 -2.24 -7.65
N LEU A 128 13.66 -2.56 -8.86
CA LEU A 128 13.04 -3.85 -9.16
C LEU A 128 14.00 -5.04 -8.96
N ILE A 129 15.28 -4.90 -9.32
CA ILE A 129 16.28 -5.95 -9.09
C ILE A 129 16.53 -6.14 -7.60
N PHE A 130 16.63 -5.05 -6.84
CA PHE A 130 16.79 -5.10 -5.39
C PHE A 130 15.57 -5.71 -4.70
N ASN A 131 14.36 -5.40 -5.19
CA ASN A 131 13.11 -5.95 -4.68
C ASN A 131 13.06 -7.48 -4.85
N GLU A 132 13.54 -8.01 -5.96
CA GLU A 132 13.58 -9.47 -6.15
C GLU A 132 14.56 -10.13 -5.17
N LEU A 133 15.73 -9.51 -4.93
CA LEU A 133 16.66 -9.98 -3.89
C LEU A 133 15.97 -10.01 -2.51
N ASN A 134 15.35 -8.90 -2.10
CA ASN A 134 14.70 -8.80 -0.79
C ASN A 134 13.55 -9.79 -0.63
N LYS A 135 12.77 -10.01 -1.68
CA LYS A 135 11.68 -11.00 -1.67
C LYS A 135 12.20 -12.41 -1.43
N GLU A 136 13.31 -12.79 -2.06
CA GLU A 136 13.92 -14.10 -1.83
C GLU A 136 14.54 -14.20 -0.43
N LEU A 137 15.15 -13.12 0.09
CA LEU A 137 15.61 -13.06 1.47
C LEU A 137 14.45 -13.20 2.47
N TYR A 138 13.31 -12.53 2.22
CA TYR A 138 12.11 -12.63 3.03
C TYR A 138 11.60 -14.07 3.09
N ARG A 139 11.46 -14.70 1.92
CA ARG A 139 11.03 -16.09 1.80
C ARG A 139 11.97 -17.04 2.51
N LYS A 140 13.27 -16.83 2.39
CA LYS A 140 14.27 -17.76 2.93
C LYS A 140 14.47 -17.64 4.43
N PHE A 141 14.52 -16.41 4.95
CA PHE A 141 14.97 -16.14 6.32
C PHE A 141 13.87 -15.70 7.27
N PHE A 142 12.79 -15.11 6.75
CA PHE A 142 11.70 -14.64 7.58
C PHE A 142 10.52 -15.61 7.57
N MET A 143 10.15 -16.16 6.42
CA MET A 143 9.02 -17.10 6.34
C MET A 143 9.39 -18.50 6.84
N ASN A 144 8.42 -19.19 7.43
CA ASN A 144 8.54 -20.60 7.76
C ASN A 144 8.06 -21.49 6.59
N ARG A 145 8.30 -22.81 6.69
CA ARG A 145 7.95 -23.76 5.63
C ARG A 145 6.45 -23.82 5.32
N ASN A 146 5.60 -23.69 6.34
CA ASN A 146 4.14 -23.77 6.17
C ASN A 146 3.61 -22.52 5.46
N GLU A 147 4.13 -21.33 5.80
CA GLU A 147 3.79 -20.07 5.15
C GLU A 147 4.25 -20.05 3.69
N LEU A 148 5.47 -20.51 3.41
CA LEU A 148 5.99 -20.64 2.05
C LEU A 148 5.10 -21.55 1.22
N GLN A 149 4.74 -22.70 1.78
CA GLN A 149 3.87 -23.65 1.09
C GLN A 149 2.46 -23.08 0.89
N ALA A 150 1.91 -22.37 1.87
CA ALA A 150 0.60 -21.74 1.78
C ALA A 150 0.56 -20.63 0.71
N CYS A 151 1.60 -19.81 0.62
CA CYS A 151 1.77 -18.81 -0.44
C CYS A 151 1.94 -19.45 -1.82
N LYS A 152 2.75 -20.51 -1.92
CA LYS A 152 3.01 -21.24 -3.16
C LYS A 152 1.74 -21.89 -3.70
N ASP A 153 0.98 -22.53 -2.82
CA ASP A 153 -0.28 -23.16 -3.16
C ASP A 153 -1.41 -22.15 -3.39
N GLY A 154 -1.31 -20.93 -2.85
CA GLY A 154 -2.28 -19.85 -3.09
C GLY A 154 -3.39 -19.76 -2.04
N TYR A 155 -3.20 -20.29 -0.84
CA TYR A 155 -4.18 -20.14 0.26
C TYR A 155 -4.12 -18.77 0.93
N ILE A 156 -2.90 -18.24 1.05
CA ILE A 156 -2.65 -16.88 1.53
C ILE A 156 -1.76 -16.15 0.54
N TYR A 157 -1.82 -14.82 0.58
CA TYR A 157 -0.93 -13.96 -0.17
C TYR A 157 -0.37 -12.87 0.75
N ILE A 158 0.92 -12.94 1.02
CA ILE A 158 1.65 -11.91 1.77
C ILE A 158 2.01 -10.82 0.79
N HIS A 159 1.46 -9.62 0.99
CA HIS A 159 1.73 -8.45 0.16
C HIS A 159 3.14 -7.91 0.41
N ASP A 160 3.75 -7.30 -0.62
CA ASP A 160 4.99 -6.53 -0.53
C ASP A 160 6.17 -7.27 0.15
N GLN A 161 6.31 -8.57 -0.11
CA GLN A 161 7.39 -9.40 0.44
C GLN A 161 8.80 -8.83 0.21
N SER A 162 8.98 -8.01 -0.84
CA SER A 162 10.23 -7.33 -1.16
C SER A 162 10.58 -6.16 -0.25
N ALA A 163 9.64 -5.64 0.53
CA ALA A 163 9.83 -4.43 1.34
C ALA A 163 9.32 -4.54 2.79
N ARG A 164 8.59 -5.61 3.14
CA ARG A 164 8.05 -5.84 4.50
C ARG A 164 9.08 -5.87 5.63
N LEU A 165 10.37 -6.10 5.33
CA LEU A 165 11.45 -6.03 6.31
C LEU A 165 12.19 -4.69 6.27
N ASP A 166 12.00 -3.90 5.23
CA ASP A 166 12.68 -2.61 5.13
C ASP A 166 11.92 -1.54 5.91
N THR A 167 10.58 -1.62 5.96
CA THR A 167 9.75 -0.54 6.52
C THR A 167 8.27 -0.95 6.66
N MET A 168 7.38 0.02 6.85
CA MET A 168 5.92 -0.10 6.96
C MET A 168 5.17 0.11 5.63
N ASN A 169 3.86 -0.15 5.64
CA ASN A 169 3.00 -0.07 4.46
C ASN A 169 2.55 1.37 4.17
N CYS A 170 1.37 1.76 4.65
CA CYS A 170 0.72 3.03 4.36
C CYS A 170 0.47 3.82 5.65
N CYS A 171 0.29 5.14 5.53
CA CYS A 171 0.16 6.02 6.69
C CYS A 171 -0.79 7.22 6.46
N LEU A 172 -1.24 7.80 7.58
CA LEU A 172 -1.74 9.17 7.66
C LEU A 172 -0.62 10.02 8.25
N PHE A 173 0.09 10.80 7.43
CA PHE A 173 1.27 11.52 7.90
C PHE A 173 0.90 12.91 8.43
N ASP A 174 1.46 13.30 9.58
CA ASP A 174 1.20 14.60 10.21
C ASP A 174 2.10 15.70 9.63
N VAL A 175 1.79 16.12 8.41
CA VAL A 175 2.53 17.22 7.74
C VAL A 175 2.42 18.53 8.52
N ALA A 176 1.27 18.78 9.16
CA ALA A 176 1.05 20.01 9.93
C ALA A 176 2.03 20.11 11.10
N ASN A 177 2.20 19.03 11.85
CA ASN A 177 3.12 18.99 12.98
C ASN A 177 4.57 19.14 12.52
N VAL A 178 4.97 18.48 11.43
CA VAL A 178 6.34 18.60 10.88
C VAL A 178 6.65 20.01 10.40
N LEU A 179 5.71 20.69 9.74
CA LEU A 179 5.95 22.05 9.25
C LEU A 179 6.05 23.08 10.39
N LYS A 180 5.35 22.86 11.51
CA LYS A 180 5.24 23.81 12.62
C LYS A 180 6.56 23.89 13.41
N GLY A 181 7.10 25.10 13.56
CA GLY A 181 8.36 25.33 14.27
C GLY A 181 9.63 24.95 13.48
N GLY A 182 9.49 24.34 12.30
CA GLY A 182 10.60 23.84 11.51
C GLY A 182 11.05 22.43 11.92
N PHE A 183 11.88 21.81 11.09
CA PHE A 183 12.31 20.42 11.22
C PHE A 183 13.66 20.19 10.53
N GLU A 184 14.34 19.08 10.86
CA GLU A 184 15.56 18.67 10.17
C GLU A 184 15.27 17.65 9.05
N MET A 185 15.79 17.91 7.84
CA MET A 185 15.76 16.95 6.73
C MET A 185 17.08 16.98 5.96
N GLY A 186 17.72 15.81 5.82
CA GLY A 186 18.94 15.69 5.04
C GLY A 186 20.14 16.47 5.61
N ASN A 187 20.21 16.60 6.95
CA ASN A 187 21.19 17.42 7.68
C ASN A 187 21.02 18.95 7.47
N VAL A 188 19.86 19.39 6.99
CA VAL A 188 19.52 20.80 6.82
C VAL A 188 18.30 21.12 7.68
N TRP A 189 18.37 22.24 8.39
CA TRP A 189 17.23 22.78 9.14
C TRP A 189 16.28 23.53 8.20
N TYR A 190 15.05 23.04 8.09
CA TYR A 190 13.94 23.72 7.42
C TYR A 190 13.23 24.62 8.43
N ASN A 191 13.17 25.92 8.14
CA ASN A 191 12.35 26.83 8.92
C ASN A 191 10.87 26.66 8.55
N GLU A 192 9.98 26.90 9.51
CA GLU A 192 8.55 26.97 9.23
C GLU A 192 8.26 27.96 8.08
N PRO A 193 7.49 27.55 7.04
CA PRO A 193 7.18 28.42 5.91
C PRO A 193 6.51 29.74 6.32
N LYS A 194 6.87 30.81 5.61
CA LYS A 194 6.36 32.17 5.82
C LYS A 194 5.37 32.64 4.74
N SER A 195 5.24 31.88 3.67
CA SER A 195 4.27 32.08 2.60
C SER A 195 3.68 30.73 2.17
N LEU A 196 2.53 30.77 1.52
CA LEU A 196 1.86 29.61 0.97
C LEU A 196 2.68 28.94 -0.14
N ASP A 197 3.32 29.72 -1.03
CA ASP A 197 4.20 29.21 -2.08
C ASP A 197 5.32 28.31 -1.51
N THR A 198 6.03 28.80 -0.50
CA THR A 198 7.06 28.00 0.19
C THR A 198 6.46 26.80 0.93
N ALA A 199 5.24 26.93 1.48
CA ALA A 199 4.57 25.80 2.14
C ALA A 199 4.25 24.67 1.17
N PHE A 200 3.80 24.97 -0.05
CA PHE A 200 3.61 23.96 -1.10
C PHE A 200 4.91 23.27 -1.49
N ASP A 201 6.00 24.03 -1.64
CA ASP A 201 7.29 23.45 -1.99
C ASP A 201 7.80 22.49 -0.92
N VAL A 202 7.84 22.95 0.35
CA VAL A 202 8.31 22.13 1.47
C VAL A 202 7.39 20.93 1.71
N MET A 203 6.06 21.08 1.58
CA MET A 203 5.14 19.95 1.63
C MET A 203 5.44 18.92 0.54
N GLY A 204 5.71 19.37 -0.69
CA GLY A 204 6.11 18.50 -1.79
C GLY A 204 7.38 17.71 -1.46
N ASP A 205 8.38 18.36 -0.87
CA ASP A 205 9.65 17.71 -0.49
C ASP A 205 9.44 16.68 0.65
N ILE A 206 8.64 17.03 1.67
CA ILE A 206 8.26 16.10 2.74
C ILE A 206 7.58 14.87 2.14
N VAL A 207 6.57 15.06 1.28
CA VAL A 207 5.79 13.98 0.67
C VAL A 207 6.69 13.05 -0.15
N LEU A 208 7.53 13.60 -1.03
CA LEU A 208 8.43 12.79 -1.87
C LEU A 208 9.46 12.02 -1.04
N SER A 209 10.04 12.68 -0.03
CA SER A 209 11.06 12.09 0.85
C SER A 209 10.49 10.96 1.72
N THR A 210 9.34 11.19 2.34
CA THR A 210 8.72 10.24 3.29
C THR A 210 7.99 9.09 2.61
N ALA A 211 7.30 9.34 1.49
CA ALA A 211 6.67 8.27 0.71
C ALA A 211 7.69 7.26 0.17
N ALA A 212 8.93 7.69 -0.05
CA ALA A 212 10.03 6.83 -0.47
C ALA A 212 10.57 5.90 0.65
N GLN A 213 10.23 6.17 1.92
CA GLN A 213 10.64 5.37 3.08
C GLN A 213 9.57 4.40 3.57
N GLN A 214 8.52 4.19 2.78
CA GLN A 214 7.47 3.20 3.03
C GLN A 214 7.24 2.37 1.76
N TYR A 215 6.45 1.30 1.79
CA TYR A 215 6.11 0.55 0.56
C TYR A 215 4.65 0.68 0.11
N GLY A 216 3.79 1.33 0.90
CA GLY A 216 2.39 1.60 0.57
C GLY A 216 2.10 3.05 0.21
N GLY A 217 0.80 3.39 0.18
CA GLY A 217 0.31 4.72 -0.12
C GLY A 217 0.48 5.72 1.03
N PHE A 218 0.81 6.96 0.69
CA PHE A 218 1.04 8.06 1.62
C PHE A 218 -0.16 9.01 1.60
N THR A 219 -0.73 9.34 2.76
CA THR A 219 -1.88 10.24 2.81
C THR A 219 -1.56 11.50 3.60
N VAL A 220 -1.87 12.66 3.01
CA VAL A 220 -1.89 13.98 3.66
C VAL A 220 -3.36 14.30 4.02
N PRO A 221 -3.77 14.10 5.27
CA PRO A 221 -5.16 14.32 5.69
C PRO A 221 -5.45 15.82 5.86
N GLU A 222 -6.65 16.26 5.49
CA GLU A 222 -7.18 17.63 5.72
C GLU A 222 -6.23 18.73 5.24
N VAL A 223 -5.74 18.59 4.00
CA VAL A 223 -4.68 19.44 3.44
C VAL A 223 -5.08 20.92 3.31
N ASP A 224 -6.39 21.17 3.21
CA ASP A 224 -7.00 22.50 3.26
C ASP A 224 -6.69 23.22 4.57
N LYS A 225 -6.81 22.52 5.70
CA LYS A 225 -6.49 23.06 7.04
C LYS A 225 -4.99 23.21 7.27
N ILE A 226 -4.18 22.34 6.68
CA ILE A 226 -2.71 22.39 6.79
C ILE A 226 -2.15 23.65 6.11
N LEU A 227 -2.67 23.98 4.93
CA LEU A 227 -2.13 25.08 4.11
C LEU A 227 -2.73 26.45 4.48
N ALA A 228 -3.93 26.50 5.07
CA ALA A 228 -4.62 27.76 5.38
C ALA A 228 -3.83 28.75 6.27
N PRO A 229 -3.09 28.33 7.31
CA PRO A 229 -2.25 29.26 8.08
C PRO A 229 -1.18 29.96 7.23
N TYR A 230 -0.66 29.29 6.20
CA TYR A 230 0.34 29.86 5.31
C TYR A 230 -0.30 30.75 4.24
N ALA A 231 -1.52 30.45 3.81
CA ALA A 231 -2.33 31.33 2.98
C ALA A 231 -2.64 32.65 3.69
N GLN A 232 -2.97 32.62 4.99
CA GLN A 232 -3.15 33.82 5.81
C GLN A 232 -1.86 34.66 5.87
N LYS A 233 -0.70 34.02 6.10
CA LYS A 233 0.60 34.73 6.10
C LYS A 233 0.89 35.41 4.75
N SER A 234 0.62 34.73 3.63
CA SER A 234 0.74 35.32 2.29
C SER A 234 -0.22 36.49 2.09
N TYR A 235 -1.48 36.34 2.51
CA TYR A 235 -2.48 37.40 2.42
C TYR A 235 -2.04 38.65 3.19
N ASP A 236 -1.64 38.49 4.46
CA ASP A 236 -1.17 39.61 5.29
C ASP A 236 0.04 40.30 4.63
N HIS A 237 0.97 39.50 4.09
CA HIS A 237 2.11 40.02 3.36
C HIS A 237 1.70 40.86 2.14
N TYR A 238 0.79 40.36 1.30
CA TYR A 238 0.36 41.05 0.09
C TYR A 238 -0.50 42.29 0.36
N VAL A 239 -1.30 42.28 1.43
CA VAL A 239 -2.00 43.50 1.89
C VAL A 239 -0.97 44.56 2.26
N GLN A 240 0.04 44.21 3.08
CA GLN A 240 1.08 45.16 3.48
C GLN A 240 1.95 45.61 2.31
N GLU A 241 2.27 44.71 1.37
CA GLU A 241 2.98 45.04 0.13
C GLU A 241 2.20 46.08 -0.68
N PHE A 242 0.92 45.84 -0.94
CA PHE A 242 0.09 46.75 -1.72
C PHE A 242 -0.02 48.12 -1.04
N LEU A 243 -0.29 48.15 0.27
CA LEU A 243 -0.37 49.40 1.02
C LEU A 243 0.98 50.14 0.97
N LYS A 244 2.11 49.46 1.16
CA LYS A 244 3.43 50.10 1.13
C LYS A 244 3.71 50.86 -0.17
N TYR A 245 3.26 50.35 -1.31
CA TYR A 245 3.57 50.91 -2.63
C TYR A 245 2.44 51.73 -3.28
N SER A 246 1.21 51.64 -2.75
CA SER A 246 0.07 52.43 -3.23
C SER A 246 0.03 53.84 -2.65
N ASP A 247 -0.46 54.79 -3.43
CA ASP A 247 -0.66 56.19 -3.02
C ASP A 247 -1.65 56.25 -1.84
N PRO A 248 -1.27 56.80 -0.66
CA PRO A 248 -2.16 56.94 0.48
C PRO A 248 -3.45 57.73 0.21
N SER A 249 -3.46 58.59 -0.81
CA SER A 249 -4.62 59.40 -1.21
C SER A 249 -5.62 58.65 -2.09
N TRP A 250 -5.33 57.41 -2.47
CA TRP A 250 -6.19 56.65 -3.38
C TRP A 250 -7.51 56.24 -2.70
N GLU A 251 -8.63 56.66 -3.30
CA GLU A 251 -9.96 56.20 -2.90
C GLU A 251 -10.13 54.69 -3.14
N GLY A 252 -10.65 53.99 -2.12
CA GLY A 252 -10.84 52.54 -2.15
C GLY A 252 -9.53 51.73 -2.02
N ARG A 253 -8.46 52.34 -1.47
CA ARG A 253 -7.13 51.72 -1.38
C ARG A 253 -7.11 50.43 -0.57
N GLU A 254 -7.83 50.39 0.55
CA GLU A 254 -7.85 49.21 1.41
C GLU A 254 -8.60 48.06 0.75
N GLU A 255 -9.74 48.34 0.11
CA GLU A 255 -10.51 47.35 -0.63
C GLU A 255 -9.71 46.75 -1.79
N LYS A 256 -8.94 47.59 -2.52
CA LYS A 256 -8.03 47.12 -3.58
C LYS A 256 -6.86 46.31 -3.05
N ALA A 257 -6.37 46.62 -1.84
CA ALA A 257 -5.33 45.82 -1.20
C ALA A 257 -5.84 44.40 -0.88
N VAL A 258 -7.08 44.29 -0.41
CA VAL A 258 -7.75 43.01 -0.17
C VAL A 258 -7.93 42.23 -1.47
N GLU A 259 -8.45 42.86 -2.53
CA GLU A 259 -8.62 42.24 -3.85
C GLU A 259 -7.28 41.73 -4.41
N TYR A 260 -6.25 42.58 -4.42
CA TYR A 260 -4.90 42.20 -4.85
C TYR A 260 -4.35 41.02 -4.05
N ALA A 261 -4.48 41.06 -2.71
CA ALA A 261 -3.97 39.99 -1.86
C ALA A 261 -4.72 38.67 -2.10
N MET A 262 -6.04 38.72 -2.25
CA MET A 262 -6.86 37.54 -2.55
C MET A 262 -6.48 36.92 -3.89
N ASP A 263 -6.29 37.72 -4.94
CA ASP A 263 -5.86 37.24 -6.25
C ASP A 263 -4.47 36.60 -6.22
N LYS A 264 -3.55 37.21 -5.46
CA LYS A 264 -2.17 36.71 -5.30
C LYS A 264 -2.15 35.39 -4.55
N VAL A 265 -2.89 35.26 -3.45
CA VAL A 265 -3.02 34.01 -2.70
C VAL A 265 -3.71 32.94 -3.55
N ARG A 266 -4.77 33.30 -4.29
CA ARG A 266 -5.44 32.36 -5.20
C ARG A 266 -4.47 31.84 -6.26
N ARG A 267 -3.64 32.71 -6.83
CA ARG A 267 -2.59 32.31 -7.78
C ARG A 267 -1.56 31.39 -7.13
N GLU A 268 -1.15 31.64 -5.88
CA GLU A 268 -0.25 30.73 -5.14
C GLU A 268 -0.89 29.36 -4.91
N CYS A 269 -2.18 29.29 -4.57
CA CYS A 269 -2.91 28.02 -4.51
C CYS A 269 -2.86 27.28 -5.86
N ASP A 270 -3.24 27.96 -6.94
CA ASP A 270 -3.37 27.34 -8.27
C ASP A 270 -2.01 26.85 -8.79
N GLN A 271 -0.94 27.63 -8.59
CA GLN A 271 0.42 27.26 -8.99
C GLN A 271 1.04 26.20 -8.07
N GLY A 272 0.76 26.26 -6.76
CA GLY A 272 1.19 25.26 -5.79
C GLY A 272 0.63 23.88 -6.12
N TRP A 273 -0.68 23.78 -6.37
CA TRP A 273 -1.30 22.52 -6.79
C TRP A 273 -0.78 22.02 -8.12
N GLN A 274 -0.59 22.89 -9.11
CA GLN A 274 0.04 22.51 -10.37
C GLN A 274 1.45 21.94 -10.14
N GLY A 275 2.24 22.55 -9.25
CA GLY A 275 3.56 22.07 -8.86
C GLY A 275 3.51 20.69 -8.22
N ILE A 276 2.58 20.46 -7.29
CA ILE A 276 2.36 19.16 -6.65
C ILE A 276 1.95 18.09 -7.67
N GLU A 277 0.99 18.37 -8.55
CA GLU A 277 0.58 17.45 -9.61
C GLU A 277 1.76 17.07 -10.53
N TYR A 278 2.59 18.03 -10.92
CA TYR A 278 3.79 17.72 -11.69
C TYR A 278 4.77 16.86 -10.92
N LYS A 279 5.12 17.23 -9.68
CA LYS A 279 6.07 16.48 -8.84
C LYS A 279 5.62 15.01 -8.71
N LEU A 280 4.35 14.77 -8.36
CA LEU A 280 3.83 13.43 -8.09
C LEU A 280 3.68 12.53 -9.32
N ASN A 281 3.59 13.09 -10.53
CA ASN A 281 3.43 12.31 -11.78
C ASN A 281 4.69 12.26 -12.65
N THR A 282 5.76 12.98 -12.29
CA THR A 282 6.98 13.04 -13.12
C THR A 282 8.26 12.69 -12.36
N VAL A 283 8.27 12.81 -11.04
CA VAL A 283 9.45 12.47 -10.22
C VAL A 283 9.30 11.05 -9.67
N GLY A 284 10.14 10.14 -10.16
CA GLY A 284 10.21 8.77 -9.64
C GLY A 284 10.83 8.73 -8.24
N SER A 285 10.28 7.90 -7.36
CA SER A 285 10.80 7.66 -6.02
C SER A 285 12.04 6.76 -6.05
N SER A 286 12.80 6.71 -4.95
CA SER A 286 13.90 5.73 -4.79
C SER A 286 13.43 4.28 -4.80
N ARG A 287 12.13 4.03 -4.57
CA ARG A 287 11.50 2.70 -4.67
C ARG A 287 11.30 2.26 -6.13
N GLY A 288 11.47 3.18 -7.09
CA GLY A 288 11.32 2.89 -8.51
C GLY A 288 9.89 3.05 -9.06
N ASP A 289 8.97 3.57 -8.27
CA ASP A 289 7.60 3.92 -8.65
C ASP A 289 7.35 5.43 -8.56
N TYR A 290 6.24 5.90 -9.13
CA TYR A 290 5.72 7.22 -8.79
C TYR A 290 5.05 7.15 -7.41
N PRO A 291 5.36 8.07 -6.48
CA PRO A 291 4.78 8.05 -5.14
C PRO A 291 3.25 8.03 -5.16
N PHE A 292 2.68 6.96 -4.63
CA PHE A 292 1.23 6.88 -4.46
C PHE A 292 0.81 7.77 -3.29
N VAL A 293 0.34 8.97 -3.62
CA VAL A 293 -0.10 9.97 -2.64
C VAL A 293 -1.60 10.20 -2.72
N THR A 294 -2.23 10.31 -1.56
CA THR A 294 -3.63 10.71 -1.39
C THR A 294 -3.71 11.99 -0.56
N VAL A 295 -4.62 12.88 -0.91
CA VAL A 295 -4.95 14.08 -0.12
C VAL A 295 -6.43 14.03 0.25
N THR A 296 -6.77 14.47 1.46
CA THR A 296 -8.17 14.64 1.86
C THR A 296 -8.48 16.11 2.14
N LEU A 297 -9.71 16.54 1.81
CA LEU A 297 -10.15 17.94 1.92
C LEU A 297 -11.68 18.05 2.06
N GLY A 298 -12.17 19.24 2.38
CA GLY A 298 -13.59 19.62 2.27
C GLY A 298 -14.19 20.12 3.57
N LEU A 299 -13.66 19.69 4.72
CA LEU A 299 -14.19 20.09 6.03
C LEU A 299 -13.73 21.49 6.49
N GLY A 300 -12.79 22.12 5.78
CA GLY A 300 -12.41 23.49 6.06
C GLY A 300 -13.51 24.48 5.67
N THR A 301 -13.93 25.32 6.62
CA THR A 301 -15.02 26.29 6.45
C THR A 301 -14.53 27.72 6.32
N GLU A 302 -13.28 27.98 6.68
CA GLU A 302 -12.69 29.32 6.59
C GLU A 302 -12.33 29.69 5.16
N MET A 303 -12.26 31.00 4.89
CA MET A 303 -12.06 31.55 3.54
C MET A 303 -10.88 30.91 2.78
N PHE A 304 -9.71 30.79 3.43
CA PHE A 304 -8.53 30.21 2.79
C PHE A 304 -8.61 28.68 2.67
N GLU A 305 -9.22 27.99 3.62
CA GLU A 305 -9.41 26.53 3.55
C GLU A 305 -10.32 26.18 2.35
N LYS A 306 -11.41 26.92 2.18
CA LYS A 306 -12.29 26.82 1.00
C LYS A 306 -11.55 27.14 -0.29
N MET A 307 -10.75 28.22 -0.30
CA MET A 307 -9.95 28.61 -1.47
C MET A 307 -8.97 27.51 -1.89
N ILE A 308 -8.27 26.90 -0.93
CA ILE A 308 -7.32 25.80 -1.16
C ILE A 308 -8.03 24.58 -1.75
N SER A 309 -9.17 24.20 -1.18
CA SER A 309 -10.00 23.08 -1.65
C SER A 309 -10.50 23.30 -3.07
N ILE A 310 -11.12 24.45 -3.35
CA ILE A 310 -11.62 24.79 -4.69
C ILE A 310 -10.48 24.88 -5.69
N SER A 311 -9.33 25.45 -5.29
CA SER A 311 -8.14 25.54 -6.15
C SER A 311 -7.64 24.17 -6.57
N LEU A 312 -7.52 23.22 -5.63
CA LEU A 312 -7.13 21.85 -5.93
C LEU A 312 -8.07 21.23 -6.98
N LEU A 313 -9.37 21.30 -6.74
CA LEU A 313 -10.40 20.71 -7.58
C LEU A 313 -10.41 21.35 -8.99
N GLU A 314 -10.27 22.67 -9.09
CA GLU A 314 -10.22 23.37 -10.38
C GLU A 314 -8.95 23.09 -11.16
N VAL A 315 -7.79 23.07 -10.51
CA VAL A 315 -6.51 22.72 -11.15
C VAL A 315 -6.55 21.29 -11.68
N HIS A 316 -7.01 20.34 -10.86
CA HIS A 316 -7.12 18.94 -11.26
C HIS A 316 -8.10 18.75 -12.41
N LYS A 317 -9.28 19.39 -12.33
CA LYS A 317 -10.29 19.42 -13.39
C LYS A 317 -9.75 20.00 -14.70
N GLY A 318 -8.86 20.98 -14.60
CA GLY A 318 -8.22 21.63 -15.74
C GLY A 318 -7.19 20.75 -16.44
N GLY A 319 -6.65 19.73 -15.75
CA GLY A 319 -5.64 18.82 -16.24
C GLY A 319 -4.29 19.49 -16.56
N GLN A 320 -3.33 18.64 -16.89
CA GLN A 320 -1.95 19.04 -17.21
C GLN A 320 -1.57 18.60 -18.63
N GLY A 321 -0.63 19.33 -19.23
CA GLY A 321 -0.16 19.08 -20.60
C GLY A 321 -0.17 20.32 -21.49
N LYS A 322 0.16 20.11 -22.77
CA LYS A 322 0.22 21.19 -23.77
C LYS A 322 -1.17 21.79 -24.00
N LYS A 323 -1.24 23.06 -24.41
CA LYS A 323 -2.50 23.71 -24.78
C LYS A 323 -3.24 22.86 -25.82
N GLY A 324 -4.53 22.63 -25.58
CA GLY A 324 -5.39 21.77 -26.42
C GLY A 324 -5.19 20.26 -26.22
N HIS A 325 -4.24 19.81 -25.39
CA HIS A 325 -3.91 18.39 -25.17
C HIS A 325 -3.74 18.09 -23.67
N LYS A 326 -4.49 18.81 -22.82
CA LYS A 326 -4.45 18.60 -21.38
C LYS A 326 -5.21 17.33 -21.01
N LYS A 327 -4.72 16.64 -19.99
CA LYS A 327 -5.35 15.43 -19.44
C LYS A 327 -5.32 15.47 -17.92
N PRO A 328 -6.28 14.81 -17.25
CA PRO A 328 -6.20 14.59 -15.82
C PRO A 328 -4.92 13.82 -15.45
N VAL A 329 -4.36 14.15 -14.29
CA VAL A 329 -3.23 13.41 -13.73
C VAL A 329 -3.71 12.27 -12.83
N LEU A 330 -2.83 11.30 -12.54
CA LEU A 330 -3.20 10.14 -11.71
C LEU A 330 -3.09 10.42 -10.22
N PHE A 331 -2.12 11.26 -9.83
CA PHE A 331 -1.85 11.65 -8.45
C PHE A 331 -1.82 13.18 -8.27
N PRO A 332 -2.13 13.71 -7.07
CA PRO A 332 -2.57 12.95 -5.90
C PRO A 332 -3.98 12.37 -6.13
N LYS A 333 -4.26 11.24 -5.47
CA LYS A 333 -5.63 10.80 -5.30
C LYS A 333 -6.34 11.82 -4.41
N ILE A 334 -7.55 12.24 -4.77
CA ILE A 334 -8.30 13.25 -4.03
C ILE A 334 -9.48 12.58 -3.35
N VAL A 335 -9.64 12.78 -2.05
CA VAL A 335 -10.79 12.29 -1.27
C VAL A 335 -11.51 13.47 -0.63
N PHE A 336 -12.76 13.69 -1.04
CA PHE A 336 -13.64 14.70 -0.51
C PHE A 336 -14.34 14.19 0.75
N LEU A 337 -14.16 14.88 1.87
CA LEU A 337 -14.77 14.58 3.16
C LEU A 337 -16.14 15.27 3.24
N TYR A 338 -17.21 14.51 2.99
CA TYR A 338 -18.56 15.07 2.89
C TYR A 338 -19.30 15.02 4.23
N ASP A 339 -19.62 16.19 4.74
CA ASP A 339 -20.61 16.40 5.81
C ASP A 339 -21.85 17.12 5.25
N LYS A 340 -23.05 16.58 5.49
CA LYS A 340 -24.32 17.07 4.97
C LYS A 340 -24.70 18.47 5.48
N ALA A 341 -24.33 18.83 6.71
CA ALA A 341 -24.61 20.16 7.24
C ALA A 341 -23.67 21.22 6.65
N ILE A 342 -22.44 20.83 6.32
CA ILE A 342 -21.43 21.72 5.74
C ILE A 342 -21.62 21.88 4.22
N HIS A 343 -21.93 20.79 3.51
CA HIS A 343 -21.90 20.69 2.05
C HIS A 343 -23.26 20.50 1.38
N GLY A 344 -24.30 20.19 2.16
CA GLY A 344 -25.65 20.05 1.65
C GLY A 344 -26.21 21.39 1.16
N PRO A 345 -27.41 21.38 0.54
CA PRO A 345 -28.07 22.61 0.09
C PRO A 345 -28.16 23.67 1.19
N GLY A 346 -27.64 24.87 0.93
CA GLY A 346 -27.56 25.98 1.88
C GLY A 346 -26.41 25.88 2.91
N GLY A 347 -25.58 24.85 2.84
CA GLY A 347 -24.40 24.68 3.69
C GLY A 347 -23.28 25.67 3.35
N ILE A 348 -22.45 26.00 4.34
CA ILE A 348 -21.40 27.01 4.20
C ILE A 348 -20.34 26.67 3.14
N CYS A 349 -20.17 25.38 2.84
CA CYS A 349 -19.26 24.87 1.80
C CYS A 349 -20.02 24.14 0.67
N GLU A 350 -21.28 24.48 0.41
CA GLU A 350 -21.99 23.98 -0.78
C GLU A 350 -21.23 24.30 -2.08
N ASP A 351 -20.58 25.45 -2.15
CA ASP A 351 -19.71 25.86 -3.27
C ASP A 351 -18.50 24.92 -3.46
N VAL A 352 -17.88 24.47 -2.36
CA VAL A 352 -16.78 23.50 -2.39
C VAL A 352 -17.29 22.13 -2.90
N PHE A 353 -18.48 21.72 -2.47
CA PHE A 353 -19.13 20.50 -2.97
C PHE A 353 -19.45 20.58 -4.46
N GLU A 354 -20.00 21.68 -4.94
CA GLU A 354 -20.28 21.89 -6.36
C GLU A 354 -18.98 21.88 -7.20
N ALA A 355 -17.90 22.48 -6.71
CA ALA A 355 -16.58 22.36 -7.34
C ALA A 355 -16.09 20.90 -7.40
N GLY A 356 -16.35 20.13 -6.34
CA GLY A 356 -16.00 18.70 -6.27
C GLY A 356 -16.77 17.86 -7.29
N VAL A 357 -18.08 18.09 -7.42
CA VAL A 357 -18.93 17.44 -8.43
C VAL A 357 -18.44 17.79 -9.84
N ASP A 358 -18.11 19.05 -10.08
CA ASP A 358 -17.60 19.53 -11.36
C ASP A 358 -16.27 18.88 -11.74
N CYS A 359 -15.40 18.64 -10.76
CA CYS A 359 -14.17 17.90 -10.92
C CYS A 359 -14.44 16.42 -11.26
N SER A 360 -15.23 15.73 -10.41
CA SER A 360 -15.52 14.30 -10.55
C SER A 360 -16.19 13.94 -11.88
N ALA A 361 -17.08 14.83 -12.37
CA ALA A 361 -17.73 14.69 -13.66
C ALA A 361 -16.77 14.70 -14.87
N LYS A 362 -15.54 15.20 -14.71
CA LYS A 362 -14.51 15.27 -15.76
C LYS A 362 -13.32 14.37 -15.53
N THR A 363 -12.97 14.09 -14.28
CA THR A 363 -11.68 13.46 -13.94
C THR A 363 -11.82 12.26 -13.02
N MET A 364 -13.04 11.77 -12.77
CA MET A 364 -13.39 10.74 -11.77
C MET A 364 -13.17 11.18 -10.31
N TYR A 365 -12.02 11.76 -10.00
CA TYR A 365 -11.75 12.35 -8.68
C TYR A 365 -12.51 13.67 -8.48
N PRO A 366 -12.88 14.02 -7.23
CA PRO A 366 -12.57 13.29 -6.00
C PRO A 366 -13.38 12.01 -5.81
N ASP A 367 -12.82 11.08 -5.04
CA ASP A 367 -13.62 10.05 -4.37
C ASP A 367 -14.32 10.68 -3.15
N TRP A 368 -15.47 10.18 -2.76
CA TRP A 368 -16.34 10.80 -1.75
C TRP A 368 -16.37 9.95 -0.48
N LEU A 369 -16.08 10.54 0.67
CA LEU A 369 -16.10 9.86 1.96
C LEU A 369 -17.11 10.51 2.90
N SER A 370 -18.08 9.73 3.37
CA SER A 370 -19.12 10.23 4.26
C SER A 370 -18.62 10.46 5.69
N MET A 371 -18.79 11.69 6.17
CA MET A 371 -18.58 12.10 7.56
C MET A 371 -19.87 12.14 8.37
N SER A 372 -21.04 12.16 7.71
CA SER A 372 -22.33 12.45 8.35
C SER A 372 -23.43 11.40 8.13
N GLY A 373 -23.12 10.32 7.40
CA GLY A 373 -24.04 9.23 7.12
C GLY A 373 -24.02 8.14 8.20
N GLU A 374 -24.42 6.94 7.79
CA GLU A 374 -24.41 5.75 8.64
C GLU A 374 -23.00 5.15 8.82
N GLY A 375 -22.84 4.20 9.74
CA GLY A 375 -21.64 3.37 9.85
C GLY A 375 -20.45 3.95 10.62
N TYR A 376 -19.38 3.13 10.69
CA TYR A 376 -18.25 3.34 11.59
C TYR A 376 -17.54 4.69 11.41
N ILE A 377 -17.23 5.09 10.17
CA ILE A 377 -16.42 6.29 9.90
C ILE A 377 -17.19 7.56 10.31
N SER A 378 -18.44 7.69 9.86
CA SER A 378 -19.28 8.84 10.21
C SER A 378 -19.57 8.90 11.72
N SER A 379 -19.86 7.76 12.36
CA SER A 379 -20.11 7.74 13.81
C SER A 379 -18.91 8.19 14.65
N MET A 380 -17.68 7.84 14.25
CA MET A 380 -16.46 8.32 14.91
C MET A 380 -16.24 9.82 14.72
N TYR A 381 -16.46 10.32 13.50
CA TYR A 381 -16.37 11.76 13.23
C TYR A 381 -17.41 12.55 14.03
N GLN A 382 -18.68 12.14 14.00
CA GLN A 382 -19.75 12.82 14.71
C GLN A 382 -19.55 12.82 16.23
N LYS A 383 -19.03 11.72 16.79
CA LYS A 383 -18.79 11.61 18.24
C LYS A 383 -17.58 12.42 18.69
N TYR A 384 -16.46 12.37 17.95
CA TYR A 384 -15.17 12.88 18.44
C TYR A 384 -14.64 14.11 17.69
N GLY A 385 -15.24 14.48 16.55
CA GLY A 385 -14.70 15.49 15.64
C GLY A 385 -13.33 15.10 15.11
N ARG A 386 -13.10 13.80 14.86
CA ARG A 386 -11.83 13.24 14.38
C ARG A 386 -12.06 12.45 13.10
N VAL A 387 -11.36 12.83 12.04
CA VAL A 387 -11.52 12.23 10.71
C VAL A 387 -10.70 10.95 10.59
N ILE A 388 -11.29 9.92 9.99
CA ILE A 388 -10.59 8.70 9.58
C ILE A 388 -10.35 8.77 8.06
N SER A 389 -9.28 9.46 7.65
CA SER A 389 -8.88 9.49 6.24
C SER A 389 -8.39 8.11 5.78
N PRO A 390 -8.58 7.72 4.51
CA PRO A 390 -8.02 6.48 3.99
C PRO A 390 -6.50 6.62 3.80
N MET A 391 -5.74 5.66 4.31
CA MET A 391 -4.32 5.52 4.02
C MET A 391 -4.14 4.92 2.61
N GLY A 392 -3.50 5.66 1.72
CA GLY A 392 -3.36 5.29 0.32
C GLY A 392 -4.73 5.09 -0.36
N CYS A 393 -4.97 3.89 -0.92
CA CYS A 393 -6.23 3.62 -1.63
C CYS A 393 -7.46 3.79 -0.74
N ARG A 394 -7.51 2.99 0.34
CA ARG A 394 -8.74 2.66 1.06
C ARG A 394 -8.54 1.99 2.42
N ALA A 395 -7.34 1.97 2.98
CA ALA A 395 -7.12 1.38 4.30
C ALA A 395 -7.56 2.36 5.38
N PHE A 396 -8.39 1.92 6.34
CA PHE A 396 -8.87 2.76 7.43
C PHE A 396 -8.34 2.25 8.76
N LEU A 397 -8.06 3.19 9.67
CA LEU A 397 -7.56 2.89 10.99
C LEU A 397 -8.71 2.59 11.96
N SER A 398 -8.54 1.56 12.78
CA SER A 398 -9.33 1.39 14.00
C SER A 398 -8.95 2.46 15.03
N PRO A 399 -9.82 2.84 15.98
CA PRO A 399 -9.48 3.89 16.94
C PRO A 399 -8.30 3.47 17.82
N TRP A 400 -7.51 4.46 18.21
CA TRP A 400 -6.51 4.38 19.28
C TRP A 400 -6.65 5.64 20.11
N PHE A 401 -7.01 5.52 21.38
CA PHE A 401 -7.30 6.63 22.27
C PHE A 401 -6.03 7.13 22.95
N GLU A 402 -5.93 8.44 23.11
CA GLU A 402 -4.75 9.13 23.66
C GLU A 402 -4.34 8.56 25.02
N ARG A 403 -5.31 8.30 25.91
CA ARG A 403 -5.06 7.78 27.27
C ARG A 403 -5.33 6.28 27.38
N GLY A 404 -6.44 5.80 26.85
CA GLY A 404 -6.90 4.41 27.03
C GLY A 404 -6.32 3.40 26.05
N GLY A 405 -5.70 3.84 24.96
CA GLY A 405 -5.10 2.95 23.95
C GLY A 405 -6.17 2.29 23.08
N MET A 406 -6.47 1.01 23.27
CA MET A 406 -7.42 0.30 22.38
C MET A 406 -8.89 0.68 22.62
N GLU A 407 -9.20 1.08 23.85
CA GLU A 407 -10.53 1.50 24.31
C GLU A 407 -10.40 2.87 24.99
N PRO A 408 -11.46 3.69 25.05
CA PRO A 408 -11.38 4.99 25.72
C PRO A 408 -11.18 4.80 27.22
N ALA A 409 -10.34 5.64 27.84
CA ALA A 409 -10.18 5.66 29.30
C ALA A 409 -11.43 6.19 30.01
N ASP A 410 -12.13 7.13 29.38
CA ASP A 410 -13.38 7.77 29.82
C ASP A 410 -14.05 8.43 28.61
N ASP A 411 -15.24 9.04 28.80
CA ASP A 411 -16.02 9.66 27.73
C ASP A 411 -15.33 10.87 27.07
N GLU A 412 -14.34 11.48 27.75
CA GLU A 412 -13.57 12.63 27.26
C GLU A 412 -12.30 12.21 26.48
N ASP A 413 -11.93 10.93 26.52
CA ASP A 413 -10.78 10.41 25.80
C ASP A 413 -11.03 10.39 24.28
N LYS A 414 -10.03 10.85 23.52
CA LYS A 414 -10.18 11.09 22.07
C LYS A 414 -9.35 10.11 21.26
N PRO A 415 -9.88 9.61 20.14
CA PRO A 415 -9.11 8.77 19.23
C PRO A 415 -8.13 9.62 18.41
N VAL A 416 -6.97 9.02 18.14
CA VAL A 416 -5.93 9.54 17.27
C VAL A 416 -5.87 8.69 16.01
N PHE A 417 -5.85 9.34 14.85
CA PHE A 417 -5.72 8.71 13.54
C PHE A 417 -4.54 9.27 12.75
N VAL A 418 -4.40 10.59 12.69
CA VAL A 418 -3.26 11.27 12.08
C VAL A 418 -1.97 10.88 12.81
N GLY A 419 -0.90 10.66 12.06
CA GLY A 419 0.38 10.16 12.54
C GLY A 419 0.46 8.64 12.71
N ARG A 420 -0.60 7.88 12.39
CA ARG A 420 -0.60 6.41 12.49
C ARG A 420 -0.46 5.73 11.14
N PHE A 421 -0.03 4.47 11.15
CA PHE A 421 0.25 3.69 9.96
C PHE A 421 -0.19 2.21 10.07
N ASN A 422 -0.16 1.53 8.94
CA ASN A 422 -0.36 0.10 8.81
C ASN A 422 0.97 -0.60 8.50
N ILE A 423 1.21 -1.77 9.10
CA ILE A 423 2.48 -2.51 8.93
C ILE A 423 2.45 -3.53 7.79
N GLY A 424 1.30 -3.71 7.12
CA GLY A 424 1.14 -4.59 5.97
C GLY A 424 -0.12 -5.45 6.01
N ALA A 425 -0.47 -6.01 4.84
CA ALA A 425 -1.62 -6.88 4.66
C ALA A 425 -1.20 -8.31 4.27
N VAL A 426 -2.02 -9.29 4.66
CA VAL A 426 -1.93 -10.67 4.18
C VAL A 426 -3.32 -11.13 3.81
N SER A 427 -3.55 -11.53 2.57
CA SER A 427 -4.89 -11.86 2.05
C SER A 427 -5.17 -13.35 2.02
N LEU A 428 -6.40 -13.73 2.36
CA LEU A 428 -6.93 -15.08 2.22
C LEU A 428 -7.50 -15.29 0.82
N HIS A 429 -7.26 -16.47 0.24
CA HIS A 429 -7.99 -16.93 -0.95
C HIS A 429 -9.14 -17.84 -0.51
N LEU A 430 -10.28 -17.24 -0.18
CA LEU A 430 -11.42 -17.99 0.38
C LEU A 430 -11.93 -19.13 -0.53
N PRO A 431 -12.06 -18.96 -1.87
CA PRO A 431 -12.39 -20.08 -2.77
C PRO A 431 -11.43 -21.27 -2.63
N MET A 432 -10.12 -21.02 -2.53
CA MET A 432 -9.10 -22.06 -2.38
C MET A 432 -9.25 -22.83 -1.07
N ILE A 433 -9.58 -22.13 0.01
CA ILE A 433 -9.79 -22.70 1.35
C ILE A 433 -11.05 -23.56 1.36
N LEU A 434 -12.15 -23.08 0.76
CA LEU A 434 -13.39 -23.87 0.63
C LEU A 434 -13.18 -25.14 -0.22
N ALA A 435 -12.48 -25.02 -1.34
CA ALA A 435 -12.14 -26.17 -2.19
C ALA A 435 -11.30 -27.21 -1.44
N LYS A 436 -10.33 -26.77 -0.62
CA LYS A 436 -9.54 -27.65 0.25
C LYS A 436 -10.40 -28.36 1.29
N ALA A 437 -11.27 -27.64 2.00
CA ALA A 437 -12.14 -28.23 3.01
C ALA A 437 -13.02 -29.34 2.43
N ARG A 438 -13.59 -29.10 1.24
CA ARG A 438 -14.38 -30.11 0.51
C ARG A 438 -13.54 -31.30 0.06
N ALA A 439 -12.36 -31.07 -0.51
CA ALA A 439 -11.47 -32.14 -0.98
C ALA A 439 -10.96 -33.04 0.16
N GLU A 440 -10.79 -32.46 1.36
CA GLU A 440 -10.33 -33.17 2.56
C GLU A 440 -11.48 -33.69 3.43
N ASN A 441 -12.74 -33.44 3.05
CA ASN A 441 -13.94 -33.75 3.83
C ASN A 441 -13.85 -33.24 5.29
N ARG A 442 -13.41 -31.98 5.43
CA ARG A 442 -13.27 -31.26 6.71
C ARG A 442 -14.23 -30.08 6.78
N ASP A 443 -14.47 -29.61 7.99
CA ASP A 443 -15.24 -28.40 8.20
C ASP A 443 -14.52 -27.17 7.61
N PHE A 444 -15.26 -26.26 6.99
CA PHE A 444 -14.71 -25.08 6.35
C PHE A 444 -14.06 -24.12 7.36
N HIS A 445 -14.71 -23.91 8.51
CA HIS A 445 -14.20 -23.01 9.54
C HIS A 445 -12.93 -23.56 10.20
N GLU A 446 -12.83 -24.88 10.37
CA GLU A 446 -11.60 -25.53 10.85
C GLU A 446 -10.40 -25.26 9.92
N VAL A 447 -10.60 -25.37 8.61
CA VAL A 447 -9.54 -25.10 7.62
C VAL A 447 -9.24 -23.60 7.51
N LEU A 448 -10.26 -22.75 7.61
CA LEU A 448 -10.10 -21.29 7.62
C LEU A 448 -9.31 -20.82 8.85
N ASP A 449 -9.63 -21.33 10.05
CA ASP A 449 -8.95 -21.01 11.30
C ASP A 449 -7.45 -21.28 11.23
N PHE A 450 -7.05 -22.39 10.59
CA PHE A 450 -5.64 -22.70 10.38
C PHE A 450 -4.89 -21.59 9.62
N TYR A 451 -5.48 -21.02 8.58
CA TYR A 451 -4.86 -19.94 7.82
C TYR A 451 -4.99 -18.58 8.52
N LEU A 452 -6.04 -18.37 9.31
CA LEU A 452 -6.18 -17.17 10.15
C LEU A 452 -5.08 -17.11 11.22
N GLU A 453 -4.82 -18.21 11.94
CA GLU A 453 -3.72 -18.29 12.91
C GLU A 453 -2.35 -18.10 12.23
N MET A 454 -2.16 -18.67 11.04
CA MET A 454 -0.92 -18.45 10.27
C MET A 454 -0.68 -16.97 9.97
N ILE A 455 -1.72 -16.24 9.57
CA ILE A 455 -1.63 -14.79 9.32
C ILE A 455 -1.36 -14.03 10.63
N ARG A 456 -2.04 -14.39 11.72
CA ARG A 456 -1.84 -13.81 13.05
C ARG A 456 -0.38 -13.92 13.49
N ASP A 457 0.20 -15.12 13.45
CA ASP A 457 1.59 -15.36 13.84
C ASP A 457 2.59 -14.61 12.96
N LEU A 458 2.32 -14.52 11.65
CA LEU A 458 3.17 -13.75 10.74
C LEU A 458 3.15 -12.24 11.07
N HIS A 459 1.97 -11.69 11.38
CA HIS A 459 1.85 -10.28 11.76
C HIS A 459 2.59 -9.99 13.08
N LYS A 460 2.45 -10.84 14.10
CA LYS A 460 3.18 -10.71 15.38
C LYS A 460 4.69 -10.67 15.15
N ARG A 461 5.22 -11.58 14.33
CA ARG A 461 6.65 -11.57 13.96
C ARG A 461 7.05 -10.33 13.16
N THR A 462 6.15 -9.78 12.35
CA THR A 462 6.40 -8.52 11.62
C THR A 462 6.50 -7.34 12.59
N TYR A 463 5.60 -7.23 13.57
CA TYR A 463 5.69 -6.21 14.63
C TYR A 463 7.00 -6.32 15.41
N ASP A 464 7.41 -7.53 15.78
CA ASP A 464 8.67 -7.74 16.50
C ASP A 464 9.88 -7.33 15.68
N TYR A 465 9.90 -7.67 14.38
CA TYR A 465 10.99 -7.32 13.50
C TYR A 465 11.09 -5.80 13.29
N LEU A 466 9.98 -5.15 12.92
CA LEU A 466 9.93 -3.71 12.72
C LEU A 466 10.28 -2.96 14.02
N GLY A 467 9.89 -3.51 15.18
CA GLY A 467 10.22 -2.92 16.48
C GLY A 467 11.72 -2.79 16.74
N GLU A 468 12.56 -3.60 16.09
CA GLU A 468 14.02 -3.53 16.22
C GLU A 468 14.69 -2.51 15.29
N MET A 469 13.93 -1.96 14.33
CA MET A 469 14.44 -0.94 13.42
C MET A 469 14.70 0.38 14.14
N ARG A 470 15.68 1.14 13.67
CA ARG A 470 16.04 2.44 14.23
C ARG A 470 15.20 3.56 13.63
N ALA A 471 14.91 4.58 14.43
CA ALA A 471 14.18 5.77 14.01
C ALA A 471 14.87 6.51 12.85
N SER A 472 16.20 6.38 12.72
CA SER A 472 16.97 6.94 11.59
C SER A 472 16.56 6.42 10.21
N THR A 473 15.78 5.35 10.12
CA THR A 473 15.27 4.80 8.85
C THR A 473 14.23 5.70 8.19
N ASN A 474 13.50 6.50 8.98
CA ASN A 474 12.59 7.53 8.47
C ASN A 474 12.51 8.69 9.50
N PRO A 475 13.51 9.58 9.52
CA PRO A 475 13.62 10.61 10.57
C PRO A 475 12.42 11.56 10.62
N LEU A 476 11.86 11.95 9.47
CA LEU A 476 10.68 12.82 9.42
C LEU A 476 9.47 12.18 10.13
N ALA A 477 9.32 10.86 9.98
CA ALA A 477 8.23 10.13 10.60
C ALA A 477 8.49 9.85 12.10
N TYR A 478 9.69 9.37 12.43
CA TYR A 478 9.97 8.82 13.76
C TYR A 478 10.67 9.79 14.72
N CYS A 479 11.22 10.91 14.23
CA CYS A 479 11.95 11.91 15.02
C CYS A 479 11.29 13.31 14.97
N GLU A 480 10.84 13.75 13.79
CA GLU A 480 10.30 15.12 13.59
C GLU A 480 8.78 15.21 13.82
N GLY A 481 8.15 14.17 14.38
CA GLY A 481 6.73 14.20 14.73
C GLY A 481 5.76 13.93 13.58
N GLY A 482 6.23 13.39 12.45
CA GLY A 482 5.36 12.97 11.35
C GLY A 482 4.45 11.79 11.70
N PHE A 483 4.87 10.96 12.67
CA PHE A 483 4.04 9.92 13.28
C PHE A 483 3.74 10.18 14.75
N TYR A 484 2.65 9.58 15.22
CA TYR A 484 2.17 9.70 16.60
C TYR A 484 3.20 9.14 17.58
N GLY A 485 3.70 10.01 18.47
CA GLY A 485 4.81 9.71 19.39
C GLY A 485 6.20 9.72 18.74
N GLY A 486 6.31 10.08 17.46
CA GLY A 486 7.52 10.09 16.64
C GLY A 486 8.49 11.22 16.97
N HIS A 487 8.92 11.31 18.24
CA HIS A 487 9.97 12.22 18.73
C HIS A 487 11.16 11.43 19.30
N LEU A 488 11.50 10.33 18.63
CA LEU A 488 12.60 9.47 19.03
C LEU A 488 13.95 10.06 18.60
N LYS A 489 15.04 9.67 19.26
CA LYS A 489 16.38 9.95 18.74
C LYS A 489 16.64 9.03 17.55
N PRO A 490 17.46 9.42 16.55
CA PRO A 490 17.77 8.58 15.39
C PRO A 490 18.30 7.18 15.76
N SER A 491 18.99 7.05 16.90
CA SER A 491 19.49 5.77 17.41
C SER A 491 18.44 4.87 18.05
N ASP A 492 17.30 5.41 18.46
CA ASP A 492 16.30 4.67 19.23
C ASP A 492 15.55 3.68 18.33
N LYS A 493 15.02 2.63 18.96
CA LYS A 493 14.17 1.63 18.29
C LYS A 493 12.75 2.15 18.14
N ILE A 494 12.06 1.78 17.05
CA ILE A 494 10.69 2.26 16.78
C ILE A 494 9.60 1.47 17.52
N ARG A 495 9.93 0.37 18.23
CA ARG A 495 8.98 -0.45 19.00
C ARG A 495 7.97 0.35 19.84
N PRO A 496 8.33 1.45 20.54
CA PRO A 496 7.37 2.23 21.32
C PRO A 496 6.20 2.79 20.50
N LEU A 497 6.42 3.07 19.21
CA LEU A 497 5.41 3.65 18.31
C LEU A 497 4.41 2.59 17.81
N LEU A 498 4.81 1.32 17.77
CA LEU A 498 4.06 0.26 17.08
C LEU A 498 2.74 -0.13 17.76
N LYS A 499 2.55 0.19 19.05
CA LYS A 499 1.31 -0.17 19.78
C LYS A 499 0.06 0.42 19.15
N ALA A 500 0.15 1.63 18.62
CA ALA A 500 -0.97 2.31 17.96
C ALA A 500 -1.13 1.91 16.48
N MET A 501 -0.26 1.08 15.93
CA MET A 501 -0.22 0.80 14.49
C MET A 501 -1.03 -0.44 14.14
N THR A 502 -1.54 -0.51 12.91
CA THR A 502 -2.48 -1.56 12.49
C THR A 502 -1.85 -2.62 11.60
N ALA A 503 -2.42 -3.82 11.59
CA ALA A 503 -2.10 -4.88 10.64
C ALA A 503 -3.38 -5.43 10.00
N SER A 504 -3.30 -5.84 8.74
CA SER A 504 -4.50 -6.14 7.94
C SER A 504 -4.65 -7.63 7.58
N PHE A 505 -5.85 -8.15 7.82
CA PHE A 505 -6.34 -9.42 7.29
C PHE A 505 -7.10 -9.14 6.00
N GLY A 506 -6.50 -9.48 4.87
CA GLY A 506 -7.04 -9.18 3.55
C GLY A 506 -8.06 -10.23 3.09
N ILE A 507 -9.11 -9.76 2.41
CA ILE A 507 -10.15 -10.61 1.81
C ILE A 507 -10.28 -10.27 0.32
N THR A 508 -10.43 -11.31 -0.50
CA THR A 508 -10.65 -11.21 -1.94
C THR A 508 -11.55 -12.36 -2.42
N ALA A 509 -12.12 -12.22 -3.62
CA ALA A 509 -12.89 -13.25 -4.30
C ALA A 509 -14.12 -13.75 -3.52
N LEU A 510 -14.86 -12.86 -2.82
CA LEU A 510 -16.10 -13.25 -2.14
C LEU A 510 -17.21 -13.66 -3.12
N ASN A 511 -17.24 -13.06 -4.31
CA ASN A 511 -18.15 -13.49 -5.37
C ASN A 511 -17.88 -14.95 -5.77
N GLU A 512 -16.62 -15.27 -6.05
CA GLU A 512 -16.23 -16.62 -6.48
C GLU A 512 -16.35 -17.64 -5.33
N LEU A 513 -16.23 -17.21 -4.06
CA LEU A 513 -16.49 -18.06 -2.90
C LEU A 513 -17.95 -18.53 -2.90
N GLN A 514 -18.86 -17.60 -3.14
CA GLN A 514 -20.30 -17.85 -3.16
C GLN A 514 -20.71 -18.72 -4.35
N GLU A 515 -20.17 -18.41 -5.53
CA GLU A 515 -20.33 -19.22 -6.75
C GLU A 515 -19.82 -20.65 -6.54
N LEU A 516 -18.65 -20.82 -5.91
CA LEU A 516 -18.15 -22.13 -5.57
C LEU A 516 -19.06 -22.84 -4.55
N TYR A 517 -19.66 -22.10 -3.62
CA TYR A 517 -20.51 -22.67 -2.58
C TYR A 517 -21.81 -23.25 -3.14
N ASN A 518 -22.61 -22.44 -3.86
CA ASN A 518 -23.95 -22.82 -4.32
C ASN A 518 -24.28 -22.46 -5.78
N GLY A 519 -23.30 -22.01 -6.58
CA GLY A 519 -23.47 -21.68 -8.00
C GLY A 519 -24.27 -20.41 -8.26
N LYS A 520 -24.32 -19.50 -7.28
CA LYS A 520 -24.95 -18.19 -7.38
C LYS A 520 -23.92 -17.10 -7.12
N SER A 521 -24.05 -15.97 -7.81
CA SER A 521 -23.22 -14.81 -7.51
C SER A 521 -23.64 -14.15 -6.21
N ILE A 522 -22.81 -13.27 -5.64
CA ILE A 522 -23.25 -12.52 -4.46
C ILE A 522 -24.42 -11.60 -4.80
N ALA A 523 -24.60 -11.14 -6.04
CA ALA A 523 -25.77 -10.33 -6.40
C ALA A 523 -27.08 -11.15 -6.29
N GLU A 524 -27.03 -12.45 -6.60
CA GLU A 524 -28.17 -13.36 -6.53
C GLU A 524 -28.43 -13.91 -5.12
N ASP A 525 -27.38 -14.34 -4.41
CA ASP A 525 -27.42 -14.83 -3.03
C ASP A 525 -26.03 -14.66 -2.42
N GLY A 526 -25.90 -13.88 -1.35
CA GLY A 526 -24.61 -13.63 -0.70
C GLY A 526 -24.52 -14.10 0.74
N GLN A 527 -25.44 -14.97 1.20
CA GLN A 527 -25.56 -15.30 2.62
C GLN A 527 -24.32 -16.03 3.15
N PHE A 528 -23.80 -17.01 2.40
CA PHE A 528 -22.61 -17.76 2.83
C PHE A 528 -21.35 -16.88 2.85
N ALA A 529 -21.18 -16.01 1.85
CA ALA A 529 -20.11 -15.00 1.85
C ALA A 529 -20.22 -14.04 3.05
N LEU A 530 -21.44 -13.63 3.41
CA LEU A 530 -21.70 -12.72 4.53
C LEU A 530 -21.37 -13.39 5.87
N ASP A 531 -21.82 -14.63 6.07
CA ASP A 531 -21.58 -15.38 7.30
C ASP A 531 -20.10 -15.74 7.45
N THR A 532 -19.41 -16.05 6.34
CA THR A 532 -17.95 -16.21 6.32
C THR A 532 -17.24 -14.94 6.78
N LEU A 533 -17.65 -13.78 6.28
CA LEU A 533 -17.01 -12.51 6.62
C LEU A 533 -17.29 -12.11 8.08
N LYS A 534 -18.50 -12.37 8.61
CA LYS A 534 -18.83 -12.21 10.03
C LYS A 534 -17.94 -13.09 10.90
N TYR A 535 -17.79 -14.36 10.55
CA TYR A 535 -16.93 -15.30 11.27
C TYR A 535 -15.47 -14.81 11.33
N ILE A 536 -14.92 -14.34 10.20
CA ILE A 536 -13.56 -13.78 10.17
C ILE A 536 -13.47 -12.52 11.05
N ASN A 537 -14.50 -11.67 11.06
CA ASN A 537 -14.55 -10.47 11.90
C ASN A 537 -14.53 -10.83 13.39
N GLU A 538 -15.32 -11.82 13.81
CA GLU A 538 -15.33 -12.33 15.19
C GLU A 538 -13.94 -12.85 15.60
N LYS A 539 -13.31 -13.69 14.77
CA LYS A 539 -11.96 -14.22 15.02
C LYS A 539 -10.89 -13.13 15.09
N VAL A 540 -10.88 -12.20 14.16
CA VAL A 540 -9.90 -11.11 14.14
C VAL A 540 -10.09 -10.18 15.35
N ASN A 541 -11.33 -9.93 15.78
CA ASN A 541 -11.61 -9.17 17.00
C ASN A 541 -11.18 -9.93 18.27
N GLN A 542 -11.33 -11.25 18.29
CA GLN A 542 -10.78 -12.09 19.35
C GLN A 542 -9.25 -11.96 19.41
N TYR A 543 -8.55 -12.10 18.27
CA TYR A 543 -7.09 -11.94 18.20
C TYR A 543 -6.64 -10.55 18.65
N LYS A 544 -7.38 -9.51 18.25
CA LYS A 544 -7.11 -8.12 18.65
C LYS A 544 -7.09 -7.98 20.17
N LYS A 545 -8.09 -8.56 20.87
CA LYS A 545 -8.17 -8.54 22.34
C LYS A 545 -7.07 -9.37 23.00
N GLU A 546 -6.80 -10.57 22.48
CA GLU A 546 -5.81 -11.49 23.04
C GLU A 546 -4.37 -11.00 22.90
N ASP A 547 -4.02 -10.43 21.73
CA ASP A 547 -2.66 -9.99 21.45
C ASP A 547 -2.39 -8.54 21.89
N GLY A 548 -3.44 -7.74 22.10
CA GLY A 548 -3.30 -6.29 22.29
C GLY A 548 -2.79 -5.57 21.03
N ILE A 549 -3.05 -6.13 19.85
CA ILE A 549 -2.62 -5.63 18.54
C ILE A 549 -3.84 -5.19 17.73
N LEU A 550 -3.76 -4.03 17.09
CA LEU A 550 -4.84 -3.52 16.25
C LEU A 550 -4.89 -4.24 14.90
N TYR A 551 -5.63 -5.35 14.84
CA TYR A 551 -5.97 -5.99 13.58
C TYR A 551 -7.22 -5.40 12.94
N ALA A 552 -7.26 -5.39 11.61
CA ALA A 552 -8.43 -4.94 10.86
C ALA A 552 -8.64 -5.77 9.59
N ILE A 553 -9.90 -5.97 9.21
CA ILE A 553 -10.26 -6.66 7.96
C ILE A 553 -10.19 -5.68 6.80
N TYR A 554 -9.44 -6.06 5.77
CA TYR A 554 -9.14 -5.25 4.61
C TYR A 554 -9.71 -5.89 3.34
N GLY A 555 -10.62 -5.20 2.67
CA GLY A 555 -10.99 -5.55 1.30
C GLY A 555 -9.78 -5.29 0.40
N THR A 556 -9.13 -6.35 -0.08
CA THR A 556 -7.89 -6.24 -0.86
C THR A 556 -8.17 -5.73 -2.29
N PRO A 557 -7.48 -4.68 -2.78
CA PRO A 557 -7.64 -4.16 -4.15
C PRO A 557 -7.34 -5.20 -5.23
N ALA A 558 -6.40 -6.11 -4.96
CA ALA A 558 -6.08 -7.28 -5.79
C ALA A 558 -5.67 -6.98 -7.25
N GLU A 559 -4.71 -6.07 -7.44
CA GLU A 559 -4.20 -5.62 -8.76
C GLU A 559 -3.63 -6.73 -9.63
N SER A 560 -2.55 -7.35 -9.16
CA SER A 560 -1.94 -8.53 -9.76
C SER A 560 -2.44 -9.82 -9.10
N LEU A 561 -2.93 -9.71 -7.86
CA LEU A 561 -3.41 -10.86 -7.09
C LEU A 561 -4.62 -11.53 -7.74
N CYS A 562 -5.51 -10.77 -8.39
CA CYS A 562 -6.71 -11.32 -9.02
C CYS A 562 -6.38 -12.39 -10.08
N GLY A 563 -5.36 -12.17 -10.92
CA GLY A 563 -4.91 -13.14 -11.91
C GLY A 563 -4.13 -14.30 -11.30
N LEU A 564 -3.21 -14.01 -10.37
CA LEU A 564 -2.39 -15.03 -9.71
C LEU A 564 -3.26 -16.07 -8.98
N GLN A 565 -4.31 -15.63 -8.29
CA GLN A 565 -5.21 -16.53 -7.58
C GLN A 565 -5.92 -17.50 -8.52
N VAL A 566 -6.37 -17.03 -9.69
CA VAL A 566 -6.96 -17.90 -10.70
C VAL A 566 -5.96 -18.95 -11.19
N GLU A 567 -4.72 -18.56 -11.49
CA GLU A 567 -3.68 -19.49 -11.93
C GLU A 567 -3.41 -20.58 -10.87
N GLN A 568 -3.28 -20.18 -9.61
CA GLN A 568 -3.05 -21.08 -8.49
C GLN A 568 -4.24 -22.02 -8.27
N PHE A 569 -5.46 -21.50 -8.32
CA PHE A 569 -6.68 -22.30 -8.19
C PHE A 569 -6.79 -23.33 -9.31
N ARG A 570 -6.62 -22.91 -10.57
CA ARG A 570 -6.66 -23.80 -11.75
C ARG A 570 -5.66 -24.93 -11.66
N LYS A 571 -4.43 -24.64 -11.20
CA LYS A 571 -3.38 -25.64 -11.04
C LYS A 571 -3.78 -26.77 -10.09
N LYS A 572 -4.61 -26.49 -9.10
CA LYS A 572 -4.98 -27.45 -8.04
C LYS A 572 -6.35 -28.10 -8.24
N TYR A 573 -7.33 -27.32 -8.69
CA TYR A 573 -8.73 -27.72 -8.77
C TYR A 573 -9.32 -27.65 -10.19
N GLY A 574 -8.54 -27.22 -11.17
CA GLY A 574 -8.99 -27.07 -12.55
C GLY A 574 -9.86 -25.84 -12.78
N ILE A 575 -10.52 -25.82 -13.94
CA ILE A 575 -11.40 -24.74 -14.35
C ILE A 575 -12.82 -25.03 -13.84
N ILE A 576 -13.38 -24.09 -13.08
CA ILE A 576 -14.75 -24.13 -12.59
C ILE A 576 -15.48 -22.89 -13.11
N ARG A 577 -16.65 -23.09 -13.72
CA ARG A 577 -17.48 -22.01 -14.26
C ARG A 577 -17.81 -20.99 -13.18
N ASN A 578 -17.72 -19.70 -13.52
CA ASN A 578 -17.92 -18.55 -12.61
C ASN A 578 -17.00 -18.47 -11.38
N VAL A 579 -15.97 -19.31 -11.30
CA VAL A 579 -14.99 -19.29 -10.19
C VAL A 579 -13.57 -19.09 -10.73
N SER A 580 -13.20 -19.85 -11.76
CA SER A 580 -11.86 -19.81 -12.35
C SER A 580 -11.87 -19.97 -13.88
N ASP A 581 -13.02 -19.84 -14.53
CA ASP A 581 -13.14 -19.83 -16.00
C ASP A 581 -12.61 -18.53 -16.62
N ARG A 582 -12.81 -17.40 -15.92
CA ARG A 582 -12.24 -16.10 -16.26
C ARG A 582 -10.80 -15.97 -15.78
N PRO A 583 -9.97 -15.12 -16.40
CA PRO A 583 -8.55 -14.96 -16.03
C PRO A 583 -8.33 -14.11 -14.77
N TYR A 584 -9.39 -13.73 -14.05
CA TYR A 584 -9.35 -12.91 -12.85
C TYR A 584 -10.44 -13.35 -11.85
N VAL A 585 -10.30 -12.96 -10.58
CA VAL A 585 -11.35 -13.02 -9.55
C VAL A 585 -11.83 -11.62 -9.17
N SER A 586 -13.01 -11.54 -8.57
CA SER A 586 -13.59 -10.28 -8.10
C SER A 586 -12.83 -9.72 -6.88
N ASN A 587 -12.74 -8.39 -6.82
CA ASN A 587 -12.08 -7.69 -5.73
C ASN A 587 -12.91 -7.76 -4.44
N SER A 588 -12.33 -8.24 -3.35
CA SER A 588 -12.91 -8.14 -2.00
C SER A 588 -14.38 -8.60 -1.92
N PHE A 589 -15.30 -7.69 -1.55
CA PHE A 589 -16.75 -7.91 -1.41
C PHE A 589 -17.58 -7.37 -2.59
N HIS A 590 -16.92 -6.93 -3.67
CA HIS A 590 -17.63 -6.32 -4.79
C HIS A 590 -18.47 -7.34 -5.55
N CYS A 591 -19.63 -6.89 -6.02
CA CYS A 591 -20.40 -7.65 -7.00
C CYS A 591 -19.55 -7.85 -8.26
N HIS A 592 -19.74 -8.98 -8.94
CA HIS A 592 -18.97 -9.29 -10.14
C HIS A 592 -19.20 -8.20 -11.21
N VAL A 593 -18.16 -7.85 -11.95
CA VAL A 593 -18.19 -6.68 -12.85
C VAL A 593 -19.11 -6.85 -14.04
N THR A 594 -19.43 -8.10 -14.40
CA THR A 594 -20.36 -8.47 -15.49
C THR A 594 -21.83 -8.38 -15.10
N GLU A 595 -22.14 -8.18 -13.82
CA GLU A 595 -23.51 -8.05 -13.34
C GLU A 595 -24.18 -6.83 -13.95
N ASP A 596 -25.44 -6.97 -14.36
CA ASP A 596 -26.24 -5.87 -14.90
C ASP A 596 -27.01 -5.18 -13.76
N LEU A 597 -26.29 -4.34 -13.01
CA LEU A 597 -26.80 -3.66 -11.82
C LEU A 597 -26.83 -2.15 -12.05
N THR A 598 -27.93 -1.52 -11.65
CA THR A 598 -27.95 -0.07 -11.51
C THR A 598 -27.02 0.39 -10.38
N PRO A 599 -26.54 1.64 -10.41
CA PRO A 599 -25.84 2.28 -9.31
C PRO A 599 -26.43 2.00 -7.92
N ILE A 600 -27.74 2.17 -7.79
CA ILE A 600 -28.48 2.00 -6.53
C ILE A 600 -28.47 0.54 -6.07
N GLN A 601 -28.75 -0.41 -6.97
CA GLN A 601 -28.73 -1.83 -6.63
C GLN A 601 -27.34 -2.28 -6.16
N LYS A 602 -26.28 -1.79 -6.82
CA LYS A 602 -24.91 -2.10 -6.41
C LYS A 602 -24.57 -1.53 -5.04
N GLN A 603 -24.98 -0.28 -4.77
CA GLN A 603 -24.91 0.35 -3.44
C GLN A 603 -25.55 -0.51 -2.36
N ASP A 604 -26.74 -1.06 -2.62
CA ASP A 604 -27.49 -1.85 -1.65
C ASP A 604 -26.89 -3.25 -1.45
N LEU A 605 -26.53 -3.94 -2.54
CA LEU A 605 -26.02 -5.31 -2.50
C LEU A 605 -24.64 -5.42 -1.84
N GLU A 606 -23.77 -4.42 -2.02
CA GLU A 606 -22.47 -4.37 -1.36
C GLU A 606 -22.58 -3.84 0.08
N GLY A 607 -23.61 -3.05 0.39
CA GLY A 607 -23.85 -2.43 1.70
C GLY A 607 -23.87 -3.40 2.86
N ARG A 608 -24.43 -4.60 2.66
CA ARG A 608 -24.46 -5.66 3.70
C ARG A 608 -23.09 -6.16 4.13
N PHE A 609 -22.03 -5.95 3.33
CA PHE A 609 -20.65 -6.29 3.69
C PHE A 609 -19.86 -5.09 4.23
N TRP A 610 -20.38 -3.88 4.08
CA TRP A 610 -19.66 -2.62 4.27
C TRP A 610 -19.00 -2.51 5.64
N GLU A 611 -19.74 -2.77 6.71
CA GLU A 611 -19.23 -2.64 8.10
C GLU A 611 -18.36 -3.81 8.56
N LEU A 612 -18.23 -4.87 7.76
CA LEU A 612 -17.38 -6.01 8.08
C LEU A 612 -15.93 -5.83 7.60
N CYS A 613 -15.68 -4.88 6.70
CA CYS A 613 -14.37 -4.56 6.13
C CYS A 613 -13.81 -3.20 6.61
N ASN A 614 -14.00 -2.86 7.89
CA ASN A 614 -13.60 -1.56 8.45
C ASN A 614 -12.10 -1.23 8.42
N GLY A 615 -11.22 -2.22 8.17
CA GLY A 615 -9.79 -1.98 7.93
C GLY A 615 -9.46 -1.53 6.52
N GLY A 616 -10.38 -1.69 5.57
CA GLY A 616 -10.35 -0.99 4.31
C GLY A 616 -11.42 -1.46 3.34
N LYS A 617 -12.12 -0.48 2.77
CA LYS A 617 -13.33 -0.66 1.98
C LYS A 617 -13.52 0.53 1.08
N ILE A 618 -14.08 0.32 -0.08
CA ILE A 618 -14.51 1.38 -1.01
C ILE A 618 -15.61 0.77 -1.85
N GLN A 619 -16.51 1.60 -2.36
CA GLN A 619 -17.49 1.23 -3.35
C GLN A 619 -17.17 1.93 -4.66
N TYR A 620 -17.35 1.22 -5.77
CA TYR A 620 -17.26 1.80 -7.10
C TYR A 620 -18.58 1.66 -7.80
N VAL A 621 -18.96 2.72 -8.49
CA VAL A 621 -20.19 2.74 -9.27
C VAL A 621 -19.91 3.45 -10.58
N ARG A 622 -20.27 2.79 -11.68
CA ARG A 622 -20.18 3.38 -13.02
C ARG A 622 -21.26 4.42 -13.21
N TYR A 623 -20.85 5.65 -13.52
CA TYR A 623 -21.79 6.73 -13.82
C TYR A 623 -21.83 6.88 -15.34
N PRO A 624 -22.98 6.65 -16.01
CA PRO A 624 -23.00 6.54 -17.47
C PRO A 624 -22.79 7.88 -18.20
N VAL A 625 -22.92 9.02 -17.51
CA VAL A 625 -22.93 10.35 -18.15
C VAL A 625 -22.24 11.42 -17.30
N GLY A 626 -21.12 11.97 -17.79
CA GLY A 626 -20.44 13.10 -17.16
C GLY A 626 -21.21 14.43 -17.27
N TYR A 627 -22.11 14.56 -18.26
CA TYR A 627 -22.87 15.80 -18.47
C TYR A 627 -24.04 15.98 -17.49
N ASN A 628 -24.59 14.90 -16.93
CA ASN A 628 -25.75 14.98 -16.03
C ASN A 628 -25.30 15.12 -14.57
N LYS A 629 -24.79 16.32 -14.23
CA LYS A 629 -24.35 16.66 -12.86
C LYS A 629 -25.44 16.44 -11.81
N GLY A 630 -26.71 16.56 -12.18
CA GLY A 630 -27.84 16.29 -11.28
C GLY A 630 -27.87 14.82 -10.82
N ALA A 631 -27.73 13.88 -11.75
CA ALA A 631 -27.67 12.45 -11.43
C ALA A 631 -26.43 12.10 -10.59
N ILE A 632 -25.26 12.66 -10.94
CA ILE A 632 -24.01 12.50 -10.18
C ILE A 632 -24.22 12.95 -8.72
N LYS A 633 -24.80 14.14 -8.51
CA LYS A 633 -25.11 14.67 -7.17
C LYS A 633 -26.06 13.78 -6.39
N THR A 634 -27.11 13.26 -7.03
CA THR A 634 -28.08 12.38 -6.37
C THR A 634 -27.43 11.08 -5.89
N LEU A 635 -26.59 10.45 -6.73
CA LEU A 635 -25.92 9.20 -6.38
C LEU A 635 -24.86 9.40 -5.28
N ILE A 636 -24.06 10.47 -5.37
CA ILE A 636 -23.10 10.85 -4.33
C ILE A 636 -23.84 11.07 -3.01
N ARG A 637 -24.87 11.93 -2.98
CA ARG A 637 -25.61 12.22 -1.74
C ARG A 637 -26.22 10.96 -1.13
N ARG A 638 -26.72 10.04 -1.97
CA ARG A 638 -27.21 8.74 -1.50
C ARG A 638 -26.10 7.91 -0.86
N ALA A 639 -24.96 7.77 -1.52
CA ALA A 639 -23.79 7.05 -0.98
C ALA A 639 -23.32 7.68 0.34
N MET A 640 -23.35 9.01 0.41
CA MET A 640 -22.97 9.75 1.62
C MET A 640 -23.97 9.51 2.75
N ASP A 641 -25.28 9.54 2.49
CA ASP A 641 -26.30 9.22 3.50
C ASP A 641 -26.09 7.77 4.04
N LEU A 642 -25.71 6.82 3.19
CA LEU A 642 -25.39 5.43 3.57
C LEU A 642 -24.02 5.22 4.24
N GLY A 643 -23.22 6.28 4.41
CA GLY A 643 -21.94 6.17 5.11
C GLY A 643 -20.77 5.63 4.28
N TYR A 644 -20.86 5.72 2.95
CA TYR A 644 -19.89 5.10 2.07
C TYR A 644 -18.64 5.94 1.82
N TYR A 645 -17.60 5.22 1.40
CA TYR A 645 -16.47 5.74 0.66
C TYR A 645 -16.69 5.32 -0.79
N GLU A 646 -17.10 6.25 -1.65
CA GLU A 646 -17.51 5.96 -3.02
C GLU A 646 -16.57 6.61 -4.04
N GLY A 647 -16.03 5.81 -4.94
CA GLY A 647 -15.34 6.29 -6.14
C GLY A 647 -16.30 6.34 -7.33
N VAL A 648 -16.28 7.47 -8.03
CA VAL A 648 -17.00 7.64 -9.30
C VAL A 648 -16.17 7.04 -10.43
N ASN A 649 -16.78 6.17 -11.23
CA ASN A 649 -16.13 5.57 -12.39
C ASN A 649 -16.70 6.13 -13.69
N LEU A 650 -15.81 6.76 -14.45
CA LEU A 650 -16.00 7.18 -15.83
C LEU A 650 -14.85 6.54 -16.63
N SER A 651 -15.12 5.98 -17.80
CA SER A 651 -14.02 5.74 -18.74
C SER A 651 -13.68 7.08 -19.37
N LEU A 652 -12.39 7.40 -19.51
CA LEU A 652 -11.93 8.64 -20.13
C LEU A 652 -10.83 8.31 -21.16
N ALA A 653 -11.07 8.69 -22.41
CA ALA A 653 -10.13 8.52 -23.51
C ALA A 653 -9.75 9.87 -24.13
N TYR A 654 -8.47 10.04 -24.44
CA TYR A 654 -7.89 11.26 -24.99
C TYR A 654 -7.06 10.97 -26.23
N CYS A 655 -7.27 11.72 -27.31
CA CYS A 655 -6.45 11.63 -28.51
C CYS A 655 -5.17 12.46 -28.36
N ASP A 656 -4.02 11.80 -28.49
CA ASP A 656 -2.71 12.44 -28.36
C ASP A 656 -2.35 13.38 -29.53
N ASP A 657 -3.00 13.21 -30.69
CA ASP A 657 -2.66 13.96 -31.91
C ASP A 657 -3.51 15.23 -32.10
N CYS A 658 -4.79 15.21 -31.68
CA CYS A 658 -5.71 16.33 -31.87
C CYS A 658 -6.35 16.86 -30.57
N GLY A 659 -6.15 16.18 -29.45
CA GLY A 659 -6.65 16.60 -28.15
C GLY A 659 -8.13 16.30 -27.87
N HIS A 660 -8.84 15.62 -28.78
CA HIS A 660 -10.22 15.22 -28.57
C HIS A 660 -10.37 14.29 -27.35
N GLU A 661 -11.41 14.51 -26.56
CA GLU A 661 -11.77 13.70 -25.38
C GLU A 661 -13.15 13.06 -25.58
N GLU A 662 -13.29 11.81 -25.16
CA GLU A 662 -14.55 11.07 -25.18
C GLU A 662 -14.55 10.00 -24.07
N LEU A 663 -15.72 9.57 -23.60
CA LEU A 663 -15.81 8.56 -22.53
C LEU A 663 -15.13 7.25 -22.93
N GLU A 664 -15.30 6.82 -24.17
CA GLU A 664 -14.67 5.60 -24.66
C GLU A 664 -14.44 5.68 -26.16
N MET A 665 -13.20 5.49 -26.60
CA MET A 665 -12.86 5.39 -28.02
C MET A 665 -11.62 4.51 -28.22
N ASP A 666 -11.63 3.70 -29.28
CA ASP A 666 -10.45 2.96 -29.74
C ASP A 666 -9.77 3.60 -30.95
N VAL A 667 -10.50 4.46 -31.64
CA VAL A 667 -10.07 5.30 -32.76
C VAL A 667 -10.69 6.67 -32.56
N CYS A 668 -9.89 7.73 -32.66
CA CYS A 668 -10.38 9.09 -32.51
C CYS A 668 -11.43 9.41 -33.59
N PRO A 669 -12.67 9.81 -33.23
CA PRO A 669 -13.71 10.11 -34.19
C PRO A 669 -13.44 11.40 -34.99
N VAL A 670 -12.56 12.27 -34.50
CA VAL A 670 -12.23 13.56 -35.13
C VAL A 670 -11.13 13.42 -36.18
N CYS A 671 -10.05 12.70 -35.87
CA CYS A 671 -8.87 12.63 -36.74
C CYS A 671 -8.50 11.21 -37.21
N GLY A 672 -9.20 10.17 -36.76
CA GLY A 672 -8.93 8.77 -37.11
C GLY A 672 -7.70 8.15 -36.44
N SER A 673 -7.03 8.88 -35.52
CA SER A 673 -5.83 8.38 -34.84
C SER A 673 -6.11 7.25 -33.85
N ARG A 674 -5.15 6.33 -33.73
CA ARG A 674 -5.10 5.29 -32.67
C ARG A 674 -4.10 5.63 -31.56
N ASN A 675 -3.42 6.77 -31.65
CA ASN A 675 -2.55 7.31 -30.62
C ASN A 675 -3.43 7.90 -29.52
N LEU A 676 -3.88 7.03 -28.62
CA LEU A 676 -4.82 7.35 -27.56
C LEU A 676 -4.18 7.09 -26.20
N THR A 677 -4.53 7.97 -25.27
CA THR A 677 -4.33 7.76 -23.84
C THR A 677 -5.68 7.45 -23.21
N LYS A 678 -5.79 6.31 -22.53
CA LYS A 678 -6.99 5.93 -21.77
C LYS A 678 -6.67 5.92 -20.28
N ILE A 679 -7.55 6.54 -19.49
CA ILE A 679 -7.47 6.58 -18.03
C ILE A 679 -8.67 5.80 -17.51
N ASP A 680 -8.39 4.74 -16.76
CA ASP A 680 -9.41 3.91 -16.11
C ASP A 680 -9.08 3.77 -14.63
N ARG A 681 -10.12 3.61 -13.81
CA ARG A 681 -9.92 3.25 -12.41
C ARG A 681 -9.45 1.81 -12.33
N MET A 682 -8.27 1.56 -11.76
CA MET A 682 -7.75 0.21 -11.71
C MET A 682 -8.45 -0.62 -10.64
N ASN A 683 -8.24 -0.31 -9.36
CA ASN A 683 -8.87 -0.97 -8.20
C ASN A 683 -9.11 -0.04 -7.00
N GLY A 684 -8.57 1.18 -7.05
CA GLY A 684 -8.21 2.00 -5.90
C GLY A 684 -7.96 3.45 -6.32
N TYR A 685 -7.20 3.58 -7.39
CA TYR A 685 -6.75 4.83 -8.01
C TYR A 685 -6.84 4.70 -9.53
N LEU A 686 -6.61 5.82 -10.21
CA LEU A 686 -6.60 5.89 -11.67
C LEU A 686 -5.27 5.41 -12.23
N SER A 687 -5.31 4.72 -13.36
CA SER A 687 -4.10 4.33 -14.10
C SER A 687 -4.30 4.50 -15.58
N TYR A 688 -3.18 4.62 -16.30
CA TYR A 688 -3.22 4.60 -17.75
C TYR A 688 -3.38 3.16 -18.25
N SER A 689 -4.58 2.81 -18.69
CA SER A 689 -4.85 1.51 -19.34
C SER A 689 -4.26 1.45 -20.75
N ARG A 690 -4.06 2.61 -21.38
CA ARG A 690 -3.36 2.76 -22.66
C ARG A 690 -2.57 4.06 -22.70
N VAL A 691 -1.31 4.02 -23.12
CA VAL A 691 -0.46 5.20 -23.39
C VAL A 691 0.27 4.95 -24.70
N HIS A 692 0.15 5.87 -25.66
CA HIS A 692 0.81 5.76 -26.98
C HIS A 692 0.59 4.41 -27.68
N GLY A 693 -0.55 3.76 -27.41
CA GLY A 693 -0.91 2.48 -28.00
C GLY A 693 -0.56 1.23 -27.19
N ASP A 694 0.25 1.29 -26.12
CA ASP A 694 0.61 0.16 -25.23
C ASP A 694 -0.09 0.26 -23.87
N THR A 695 -0.25 -0.86 -23.15
CA THR A 695 -0.86 -0.93 -21.82
C THR A 695 0.18 -1.00 -20.70
N ARG A 696 -0.06 -0.30 -19.60
CA ARG A 696 0.72 -0.44 -18.35
C ARG A 696 0.13 -1.46 -17.37
N LEU A 697 -1.07 -1.97 -17.66
CA LEU A 697 -1.79 -2.91 -16.81
C LEU A 697 -1.48 -4.35 -17.22
N ASN A 698 -1.64 -5.27 -16.27
CA ASN A 698 -1.51 -6.70 -16.53
C ASN A 698 -2.71 -7.24 -17.34
N GLU A 699 -2.53 -8.38 -17.99
CA GLU A 699 -3.53 -8.97 -18.89
C GLU A 699 -4.84 -9.32 -18.17
N ALA A 700 -4.78 -9.87 -16.96
CA ALA A 700 -5.95 -10.20 -16.16
C ALA A 700 -6.80 -8.97 -15.83
N LYS A 701 -6.14 -7.85 -15.51
CA LYS A 701 -6.80 -6.56 -15.25
C LYS A 701 -7.42 -5.97 -16.51
N MET A 702 -6.74 -6.08 -17.66
CA MET A 702 -7.32 -5.64 -18.93
C MET A 702 -8.57 -6.46 -19.31
N ALA A 703 -8.56 -7.77 -19.04
CA ALA A 703 -9.73 -8.63 -19.25
C ALA A 703 -10.90 -8.24 -18.32
N GLU A 704 -10.61 -7.92 -17.05
CA GLU A 704 -11.61 -7.44 -16.10
C GLU A 704 -12.23 -6.11 -16.53
N ILE A 705 -11.40 -5.13 -16.93
CA ILE A 705 -11.86 -3.81 -17.41
C ILE A 705 -12.78 -3.96 -18.64
N ALA A 706 -12.43 -4.83 -19.58
CA ALA A 706 -13.22 -5.06 -20.79
C ALA A 706 -14.62 -5.66 -20.53
N GLU A 707 -14.82 -6.29 -19.37
CA GLU A 707 -16.09 -6.92 -18.98
C GLU A 707 -16.93 -6.06 -18.02
N ARG A 708 -16.46 -4.86 -17.65
CA ARG A 708 -17.17 -3.98 -16.70
C ARG A 708 -18.49 -3.47 -17.25
N LYS A 709 -19.56 -3.82 -16.55
CA LYS A 709 -20.91 -3.25 -16.73
C LYS A 709 -21.32 -2.42 -15.52
N SER A 710 -21.16 -2.98 -14.31
CA SER A 710 -21.62 -2.36 -13.05
C SER A 710 -20.52 -1.61 -12.29
N MET A 711 -19.25 -1.76 -12.68
CA MET A 711 -18.09 -1.13 -12.04
C MET A 711 -17.62 0.11 -12.77
#